data_AF-A0A8C5HAJ4-F1
#
_entry.id   AF-A0A8C5HAJ4-F1
#
_cell.length_a   1.000
_cell.length_b   1.000
_cell.length_c   1.000
_cell.angle_alpha   90.00
_cell.angle_beta   90.00
_cell.angle_gamma   90.00
#
_symmetry.space_group_name_H-M   'P 1'
#
loop_
_entity.id
_entity.type
_entity.pdbx_description
1 polymer ?
#
loop_
_entity_poly.entity_id
_entity_poly.type
_entity_poly.pdbx_seq_one_letter_code
_entity_poly.pdbx_strand_id
1 'polypeptide(L)'
;MADTLTLFTFIGLSEQKAKETLKNEALSSALKDAITQVQNVNGASGVDKAMGVMLYSMASRLKDTKRLPLLTDCIAQGKICTELQLAAALDFVKSHPQDPINQREFEEACGVGVVITPEQIEDAVESVIKKHKEQLLKERYHFNMGLLMGEARSALKWADGKVIKNEVDMQVLHLLGPKTEADLEKKTKPQKTKAVENNVKVKKEDVAVNGDVNSGEGKSLMEQLKGEALKFHKAGENYKSEGYVVTPNTMALLQKHLEVTGGKIVTRFPPEPNGILHIGHAKAINFNFGYAKANNGICYLRYDDTNPEKEEEKYFTAIRDMVEWLGYKPYAVTHASDNFQKLYDLAVILIGRGLAYVCHQKGEELKGHNAPPSPWRDRPMEESLVLFERMKKGMFGEGEATLRMKIVMEDGKMDPVAYRIKYTAHHRTGDKWCIYPTYDYTHCLCDSIENITHSLCTKEFQARRSSYYWLCNAVDVYCPVQWEYGRLNLTYTVVSKRKIIKLVETGVVRDWDDPRLFTLTALRRRGFPPEAINNFCARVGVTVSQTTTEPHLLESCVRDVLNDTAPRAMAVLEPLKVTITNLPDDFKAGVQVPNFPANEAKGSHTVSFTRIVFIEQGDFREVMEKGYKRLTPDQPVGLRHAGYVISVQKVIKDSSGKVTELEVTCCRSDKEEKPKAFIHWVSEPLVCEVRLYDRLFLHKNPEDPSEVPNGYLSDINPDSLQIISGALVDTSVTGAQVFDKFQFERVGYFSLDSDSTKDKLVFNRTVTLKEDPGKI
;
A
#
# COMPACT_ATOMS: atom_id res chain seq x y z
N MET A 1 -52.54 16.44 1.50
CA MET A 1 -52.10 15.52 0.42
C MET A 1 -50.77 15.93 -0.21
N ALA A 2 -50.57 17.21 -0.59
CA ALA A 2 -49.31 17.67 -1.20
C ALA A 2 -48.06 17.46 -0.31
N ASP A 3 -48.19 17.68 1.00
CA ASP A 3 -47.09 17.53 1.98
C ASP A 3 -46.58 16.08 2.12
N THR A 4 -47.48 15.09 2.12
CA THR A 4 -47.12 13.67 2.20
C THR A 4 -46.51 13.13 0.91
N LEU A 5 -47.00 13.59 -0.25
CA LEU A 5 -46.42 13.20 -1.53
C LEU A 5 -44.95 13.65 -1.61
N THR A 6 -44.68 14.89 -1.22
CA THR A 6 -43.32 15.45 -1.14
C THR A 6 -42.45 14.65 -0.18
N LEU A 7 -42.97 14.31 1.02
CA LEU A 7 -42.27 13.49 2.01
C LEU A 7 -41.85 12.12 1.44
N PHE A 8 -42.76 11.44 0.75
CA PHE A 8 -42.49 10.11 0.15
C PHE A 8 -41.49 10.16 -1.00
N THR A 9 -41.53 11.22 -1.81
CA THR A 9 -40.52 11.43 -2.87
C THR A 9 -39.16 11.83 -2.30
N PHE A 10 -39.13 12.58 -1.19
CA PHE A 10 -37.91 13.00 -0.52
C PHE A 10 -37.10 11.80 -0.01
N ILE A 11 -37.79 10.80 0.56
CA ILE A 11 -37.17 9.56 1.05
C ILE A 11 -36.83 8.55 -0.08
N GLY A 12 -36.93 8.95 -1.35
CA GLY A 12 -36.42 8.15 -2.48
C GLY A 12 -37.45 7.32 -3.24
N LEU A 13 -38.76 7.43 -2.95
CA LEU A 13 -39.79 6.80 -3.79
C LEU A 13 -39.99 7.58 -5.09
N SER A 14 -40.22 6.87 -6.19
CA SER A 14 -40.65 7.52 -7.44
C SER A 14 -42.02 8.18 -7.24
N GLU A 15 -42.29 9.26 -7.98
CA GLU A 15 -43.56 9.98 -7.89
C GLU A 15 -44.77 9.05 -8.13
N GLN A 16 -44.63 8.11 -9.07
CA GLN A 16 -45.64 7.08 -9.32
C GLN A 16 -45.86 6.19 -8.09
N LYS A 17 -44.78 5.67 -7.48
CA LYS A 17 -44.88 4.80 -6.31
C LYS A 17 -45.41 5.53 -5.08
N ALA A 18 -45.06 6.80 -4.91
CA ALA A 18 -45.59 7.65 -3.85
C ALA A 18 -47.10 7.86 -4.00
N LYS A 19 -47.59 8.12 -5.22
CA LYS A 19 -49.04 8.23 -5.50
C LYS A 19 -49.78 6.91 -5.26
N GLU A 20 -49.20 5.77 -5.59
CA GLU A 20 -49.77 4.45 -5.28
C GLU A 20 -49.85 4.22 -3.76
N THR A 21 -48.78 4.57 -3.05
CA THR A 21 -48.68 4.39 -1.60
C THR A 21 -49.69 5.25 -0.84
N LEU A 22 -49.94 6.48 -1.30
CA LEU A 22 -50.96 7.37 -0.74
C LEU A 22 -52.38 6.82 -0.81
N LYS A 23 -52.67 5.94 -1.78
CA LYS A 23 -54.00 5.29 -1.87
C LYS A 23 -54.20 4.23 -0.79
N ASN A 24 -53.13 3.75 -0.16
CA ASN A 24 -53.19 2.80 0.95
C ASN A 24 -53.00 3.57 2.26
N GLU A 25 -54.10 3.93 2.92
CA GLU A 25 -54.08 4.75 4.14
C GLU A 25 -53.27 4.12 5.27
N ALA A 26 -53.39 2.79 5.47
CA ALA A 26 -52.67 2.07 6.51
C ALA A 26 -51.15 2.09 6.28
N LEU A 27 -50.71 1.79 5.06
CA LEU A 27 -49.30 1.86 4.68
C LEU A 27 -48.79 3.30 4.74
N SER A 28 -49.58 4.26 4.27
CA SER A 28 -49.22 5.67 4.29
C SER A 28 -49.07 6.20 5.72
N SER A 29 -49.85 5.71 6.68
CA SER A 29 -49.71 6.07 8.10
C SER A 29 -48.45 5.46 8.70
N ALA A 30 -48.29 4.14 8.57
CA ALA A 30 -47.13 3.43 9.14
C ALA A 30 -45.79 3.97 8.61
N LEU A 31 -45.74 4.33 7.33
CA LEU A 31 -44.55 4.93 6.72
C LEU A 31 -44.26 6.34 7.26
N LYS A 32 -45.29 7.17 7.49
CA LYS A 32 -45.10 8.49 8.11
C LYS A 32 -44.58 8.38 9.53
N ASP A 33 -45.15 7.46 10.31
CA ASP A 33 -44.76 7.24 11.70
C ASP A 33 -43.30 6.79 11.77
N ALA A 34 -42.91 5.85 10.90
CA ALA A 34 -41.52 5.41 10.78
C ALA A 34 -40.57 6.56 10.39
N ILE A 35 -40.92 7.38 9.38
CA ILE A 35 -40.09 8.52 8.96
C ILE A 35 -39.92 9.53 10.11
N THR A 36 -41.02 9.84 10.81
CA THR A 36 -41.03 10.80 11.92
C THR A 36 -40.13 10.32 13.06
N GLN A 37 -40.21 9.02 13.37
CA GLN A 37 -39.37 8.43 14.40
C GLN A 37 -37.88 8.46 14.01
N VAL A 38 -37.51 8.16 12.77
CA VAL A 38 -36.11 8.31 12.33
C VAL A 38 -35.65 9.77 12.39
N GLN A 39 -36.51 10.72 11.98
CA GLN A 39 -36.19 12.15 12.06
C GLN A 39 -35.98 12.63 13.50
N ASN A 40 -36.66 12.02 14.48
CA ASN A 40 -36.44 12.32 15.91
C ASN A 40 -35.09 11.81 16.41
N VAL A 41 -34.57 10.71 15.85
CA VAL A 41 -33.27 10.12 16.23
C VAL A 41 -32.10 10.79 15.49
N ASN A 42 -32.24 11.01 14.17
CA ASN A 42 -31.15 11.47 13.30
C ASN A 42 -31.26 12.94 12.87
N GLY A 43 -32.29 13.66 13.32
CA GLY A 43 -32.60 15.04 12.91
C GLY A 43 -33.41 15.13 11.60
N ALA A 44 -33.94 16.32 11.29
CA ALA A 44 -34.88 16.55 10.19
C ALA A 44 -34.33 16.20 8.79
N SER A 45 -33.02 16.28 8.59
CA SER A 45 -32.30 15.89 7.36
C SER A 45 -31.64 14.52 7.41
N GLY A 46 -31.89 13.74 8.48
CA GLY A 46 -31.19 12.48 8.79
C GLY A 46 -31.70 11.23 8.08
N VAL A 47 -32.62 11.36 7.10
CA VAL A 47 -33.14 10.24 6.30
C VAL A 47 -32.58 10.34 4.89
N ASP A 48 -31.58 9.51 4.58
CA ASP A 48 -31.11 9.38 3.19
C ASP A 48 -32.08 8.51 2.35
N LYS A 49 -31.89 8.50 1.03
CA LYS A 49 -32.77 7.77 0.10
C LYS A 49 -32.70 6.25 0.29
N ALA A 50 -31.56 5.69 0.69
CA ALA A 50 -31.44 4.25 0.91
C ALA A 50 -32.20 3.83 2.16
N MET A 51 -32.06 4.60 3.24
CA MET A 51 -32.82 4.46 4.47
C MET A 51 -34.32 4.60 4.23
N GLY A 52 -34.73 5.58 3.43
CA GLY A 52 -36.12 5.77 3.03
C GLY A 52 -36.74 4.59 2.29
N VAL A 53 -35.99 3.97 1.37
CA VAL A 53 -36.43 2.74 0.69
C VAL A 53 -36.56 1.57 1.68
N MET A 54 -35.67 1.45 2.66
CA MET A 54 -35.77 0.43 3.70
C MET A 54 -36.98 0.65 4.62
N LEU A 55 -37.26 1.89 5.02
CA LEU A 55 -38.46 2.23 5.80
C LEU A 55 -39.74 1.89 5.04
N TYR A 56 -39.76 2.13 3.72
CA TYR A 56 -40.86 1.72 2.85
C TYR A 56 -41.01 0.20 2.77
N SER A 57 -39.90 -0.53 2.55
CA SER A 57 -39.89 -2.00 2.50
C SER A 57 -40.40 -2.58 3.82
N MET A 58 -39.96 -2.01 4.94
CA MET A 58 -40.41 -2.40 6.28
C MET A 58 -41.92 -2.15 6.45
N ALA A 59 -42.37 -0.90 6.24
CA ALA A 59 -43.76 -0.51 6.47
C ALA A 59 -44.76 -1.28 5.58
N SER A 60 -44.34 -1.68 4.37
CA SER A 60 -45.18 -2.45 3.45
C SER A 60 -45.28 -3.94 3.77
N ARG A 61 -44.35 -4.49 4.57
CA ARG A 61 -44.26 -5.92 4.88
C ARG A 61 -44.57 -6.25 6.34
N LEU A 62 -44.42 -5.28 7.24
CA LEU A 62 -44.65 -5.46 8.67
C LEU A 62 -46.14 -5.63 8.96
N LYS A 63 -46.51 -6.80 9.47
CA LYS A 63 -47.90 -7.10 9.87
C LYS A 63 -48.19 -6.72 11.32
N ASP A 64 -47.20 -6.84 12.20
CA ASP A 64 -47.32 -6.47 13.61
C ASP A 64 -46.87 -5.03 13.83
N THR A 65 -47.81 -4.11 13.88
CA THR A 65 -47.54 -2.67 14.03
C THR A 65 -46.94 -2.31 15.39
N LYS A 66 -47.05 -3.18 16.41
CA LYS A 66 -46.40 -2.98 17.72
C LYS A 66 -44.87 -2.99 17.62
N ARG A 67 -44.35 -3.59 16.57
CA ARG A 67 -42.91 -3.82 16.33
C ARG A 67 -42.30 -2.75 15.43
N LEU A 68 -43.13 -1.83 14.92
CA LEU A 68 -42.70 -0.72 14.09
C LEU A 68 -41.63 0.14 14.78
N PRO A 69 -41.76 0.50 16.08
CA PRO A 69 -40.73 1.34 16.72
C PRO A 69 -39.37 0.64 16.82
N LEU A 70 -39.36 -0.65 17.17
CA LEU A 70 -38.13 -1.43 17.33
C LEU A 70 -37.34 -1.51 16.01
N LEU A 71 -38.01 -1.86 14.91
CA LEU A 71 -37.36 -1.98 13.60
C LEU A 71 -36.94 -0.61 13.04
N THR A 72 -37.74 0.42 13.29
CA THR A 72 -37.42 1.79 12.89
C THR A 72 -36.17 2.30 13.60
N ASP A 73 -36.03 2.05 14.90
CA ASP A 73 -34.83 2.43 15.67
C ASP A 73 -33.59 1.67 15.18
N CYS A 74 -33.73 0.39 14.84
CA CYS A 74 -32.62 -0.40 14.29
C CYS A 74 -32.16 0.12 12.93
N ILE A 75 -33.08 0.57 12.08
CA ILE A 75 -32.75 1.21 10.78
C ILE A 75 -32.11 2.58 11.01
N ALA A 76 -32.66 3.40 11.93
CA ALA A 76 -32.15 4.73 12.25
C ALA A 76 -30.70 4.69 12.76
N GLN A 77 -30.38 3.71 13.62
CA GLN A 77 -29.05 3.48 14.18
C GLN A 77 -28.07 2.78 13.21
N GLY A 78 -28.51 2.44 12.00
CA GLY A 78 -27.69 1.73 11.02
C GLY A 78 -27.39 0.26 11.35
N LYS A 79 -28.10 -0.34 12.32
CA LYS A 79 -27.97 -1.76 12.68
C LYS A 79 -28.52 -2.69 11.59
N ILE A 80 -29.59 -2.26 10.93
CA ILE A 80 -30.18 -2.92 9.75
C ILE A 80 -29.99 -1.97 8.57
N CYS A 81 -29.08 -2.34 7.67
CA CYS A 81 -28.70 -1.51 6.52
C CYS A 81 -28.90 -2.21 5.17
N THR A 82 -29.39 -3.46 5.16
CA THR A 82 -29.64 -4.23 3.94
C THR A 82 -31.03 -4.87 3.92
N GLU A 83 -31.58 -5.10 2.73
CA GLU A 83 -32.87 -5.81 2.56
C GLU A 83 -32.86 -7.24 3.11
N LEU A 84 -31.70 -7.90 3.12
CA LEU A 84 -31.53 -9.24 3.69
C LEU A 84 -31.68 -9.21 5.22
N GLN A 85 -31.02 -8.27 5.89
CA GLN A 85 -31.16 -8.07 7.33
C GLN A 85 -32.60 -7.67 7.68
N LEU A 86 -33.22 -6.79 6.89
CA LEU A 86 -34.62 -6.40 7.09
C LEU A 86 -35.57 -7.59 6.91
N ALA A 87 -35.36 -8.43 5.89
CA ALA A 87 -36.16 -9.64 5.70
C ALA A 87 -36.02 -10.61 6.89
N ALA A 88 -34.79 -10.82 7.37
CA ALA A 88 -34.54 -11.64 8.56
C ALA A 88 -35.21 -11.05 9.81
N ALA A 89 -35.17 -9.74 9.99
CA ALA A 89 -35.83 -9.06 11.10
C ALA A 89 -37.34 -9.19 11.06
N LEU A 90 -37.95 -9.07 9.88
CA LEU A 90 -39.38 -9.28 9.68
C LEU A 90 -39.79 -10.73 9.97
N ASP A 91 -38.99 -11.71 9.55
CA ASP A 91 -39.23 -13.13 9.83
C ASP A 91 -39.03 -13.47 11.30
N PHE A 92 -38.04 -12.86 11.97
CA PHE A 92 -37.80 -13.02 13.40
C PHE A 92 -38.98 -12.49 14.21
N VAL A 93 -39.40 -11.26 13.95
CA VAL A 93 -40.54 -10.63 14.64
C VAL A 93 -41.83 -11.43 14.43
N LYS A 94 -42.03 -11.98 13.23
CA LYS A 94 -43.18 -12.84 12.93
C LYS A 94 -43.16 -14.17 13.67
N SER A 95 -41.98 -14.75 13.90
CA SER A 95 -41.81 -16.02 14.63
C SER A 95 -41.78 -15.85 16.15
N HIS A 96 -41.55 -14.63 16.66
CA HIS A 96 -41.46 -14.30 18.08
C HIS A 96 -42.52 -13.27 18.49
N PRO A 97 -43.81 -13.66 18.56
CA PRO A 97 -44.89 -12.74 18.88
C PRO A 97 -44.95 -12.32 20.37
N GLN A 98 -44.20 -13.00 21.25
CA GLN A 98 -44.21 -12.76 22.71
C GLN A 98 -43.33 -11.56 23.10
N ASP A 99 -43.77 -10.81 24.12
CA ASP A 99 -43.00 -9.74 24.75
C ASP A 99 -42.40 -10.20 26.09
N PRO A 100 -41.17 -9.77 26.44
CA PRO A 100 -40.24 -8.95 25.65
C PRO A 100 -39.43 -9.77 24.63
N ILE A 101 -39.05 -9.16 23.50
CA ILE A 101 -38.08 -9.74 22.56
C ILE A 101 -36.69 -9.76 23.20
N ASN A 102 -36.00 -10.91 23.11
CA ASN A 102 -34.59 -10.99 23.47
C ASN A 102 -33.75 -10.23 22.43
N GLN A 103 -33.18 -9.11 22.85
CA GLN A 103 -32.43 -8.23 21.95
C GLN A 103 -31.20 -8.91 21.36
N ARG A 104 -30.48 -9.73 22.13
CA ARG A 104 -29.28 -10.42 21.65
C ARG A 104 -29.62 -11.46 20.57
N GLU A 105 -30.67 -12.23 20.80
CA GLU A 105 -31.15 -13.23 19.84
C GLU A 105 -31.66 -12.57 18.55
N PHE A 106 -32.36 -11.44 18.68
CA PHE A 106 -32.79 -10.62 17.55
C PHE A 106 -31.59 -10.09 16.74
N GLU A 107 -30.61 -9.47 17.41
CA GLU A 107 -29.42 -8.91 16.75
C GLU A 107 -28.61 -10.00 16.03
N GLU A 108 -28.39 -11.16 16.67
CA GLU A 108 -27.70 -12.32 16.08
C GLU A 108 -28.47 -12.90 14.88
N ALA A 109 -29.79 -13.08 14.99
CA ALA A 109 -30.61 -13.64 13.91
C ALA A 109 -30.71 -12.71 12.69
N CYS A 110 -30.65 -11.40 12.91
CA CYS A 110 -30.70 -10.37 11.87
C CYS A 110 -29.34 -10.02 11.29
N GLY A 111 -28.24 -10.56 11.81
CA GLY A 111 -26.89 -10.23 11.34
C GLY A 111 -26.50 -8.78 11.66
N VAL A 112 -27.00 -8.23 12.76
CA VAL A 112 -26.61 -6.91 13.24
C VAL A 112 -25.14 -6.94 13.67
N GLY A 113 -24.36 -5.97 13.20
CA GLY A 113 -22.91 -5.92 13.45
C GLY A 113 -22.07 -6.85 12.58
N VAL A 114 -22.69 -7.66 11.71
CA VAL A 114 -21.96 -8.47 10.72
C VAL A 114 -21.59 -7.58 9.53
N VAL A 115 -20.30 -7.29 9.38
CA VAL A 115 -19.75 -6.59 8.23
C VAL A 115 -19.06 -7.61 7.32
N ILE A 116 -19.54 -7.74 6.09
CA ILE A 116 -18.87 -8.56 5.08
C ILE A 116 -17.91 -7.67 4.29
N THR A 117 -16.62 -8.02 4.29
CA THR A 117 -15.61 -7.26 3.54
C THR A 117 -15.51 -7.71 2.09
N PRO A 118 -15.02 -6.85 1.17
CA PRO A 118 -14.75 -7.26 -0.21
C PRO A 118 -13.83 -8.48 -0.34
N GLU A 119 -12.83 -8.59 0.53
CA GLU A 119 -11.88 -9.72 0.56
C GLU A 119 -12.58 -11.04 0.91
N GLN A 120 -13.52 -11.02 1.87
CA GLN A 120 -14.32 -12.21 2.18
C GLN A 120 -15.17 -12.67 0.99
N ILE A 121 -15.70 -11.73 0.22
CA ILE A 121 -16.45 -12.03 -1.02
C ILE A 121 -15.52 -12.60 -2.08
N GLU A 122 -14.34 -11.99 -2.28
CA GLU A 122 -13.31 -12.46 -3.20
C GLU A 122 -12.89 -13.91 -2.89
N ASP A 123 -12.55 -14.20 -1.63
CA ASP A 123 -12.13 -15.53 -1.17
C ASP A 123 -13.24 -16.57 -1.33
N ALA A 124 -14.49 -16.20 -1.00
CA ALA A 124 -15.64 -17.10 -1.15
C ALA A 124 -15.91 -17.42 -2.63
N VAL A 125 -15.85 -16.41 -3.50
CA VAL A 125 -16.02 -16.58 -4.94
C VAL A 125 -14.86 -17.39 -5.53
N GLU A 126 -13.62 -17.12 -5.13
CA GLU A 126 -12.43 -17.86 -5.59
C GLU A 126 -12.53 -19.34 -5.22
N SER A 127 -12.93 -19.65 -3.99
CA SER A 127 -13.16 -21.01 -3.51
C SER A 127 -14.21 -21.75 -4.34
N VAL A 128 -15.33 -21.09 -4.65
CA VAL A 128 -16.41 -21.66 -5.46
C VAL A 128 -15.97 -21.83 -6.93
N ILE A 129 -15.25 -20.87 -7.51
CA ILE A 129 -14.71 -20.99 -8.87
C ILE A 129 -13.70 -22.14 -8.95
N LYS A 130 -12.82 -22.28 -7.94
CA LYS A 130 -11.84 -23.36 -7.86
C LYS A 130 -12.51 -24.73 -7.84
N LYS A 131 -13.63 -24.87 -7.11
CA LYS A 131 -14.44 -26.09 -7.06
C LYS A 131 -15.05 -26.46 -8.42
N HIS A 132 -15.41 -25.47 -9.24
CA HIS A 132 -16.04 -25.67 -10.57
C HIS A 132 -15.09 -25.44 -11.75
N LYS A 133 -13.78 -25.28 -11.51
CA LYS A 133 -12.80 -24.79 -12.50
C LYS A 133 -12.74 -25.62 -13.77
N GLU A 134 -12.72 -26.94 -13.66
CA GLU A 134 -12.65 -27.84 -14.83
C GLU A 134 -13.89 -27.71 -15.73
N GLN A 135 -15.07 -27.63 -15.12
CA GLN A 135 -16.32 -27.47 -15.86
C GLN A 135 -16.45 -26.07 -16.45
N LEU A 136 -16.00 -25.03 -15.74
CA LEU A 136 -15.93 -23.65 -16.23
C LEU A 136 -15.01 -23.53 -17.45
N LEU A 137 -13.83 -24.14 -17.44
CA LEU A 137 -12.91 -24.11 -18.58
C LEU A 137 -13.48 -24.86 -19.80
N LYS A 138 -14.23 -25.96 -19.57
CA LYS A 138 -14.84 -26.77 -20.63
C LYS A 138 -16.08 -26.11 -21.25
N GLU A 139 -16.98 -25.58 -20.43
CA GLU A 139 -18.25 -24.99 -20.88
C GLU A 139 -18.16 -23.49 -21.15
N ARG A 140 -17.08 -22.83 -20.72
CA ARG A 140 -16.88 -21.38 -20.79
C ARG A 140 -18.12 -20.62 -20.31
N TYR A 141 -18.66 -19.72 -21.13
CA TYR A 141 -19.82 -18.89 -20.76
C TYR A 141 -21.17 -19.61 -20.90
N HIS A 142 -21.20 -20.89 -21.30
CA HIS A 142 -22.39 -21.73 -21.25
C HIS A 142 -22.65 -22.35 -19.88
N PHE A 143 -21.67 -22.26 -18.97
CA PHE A 143 -21.80 -22.73 -17.60
C PHE A 143 -22.88 -21.91 -16.86
N ASN A 144 -23.63 -22.56 -15.97
CA ASN A 144 -24.65 -21.89 -15.18
C ASN A 144 -24.02 -21.06 -14.05
N MET A 145 -23.73 -19.79 -14.34
CA MET A 145 -23.18 -18.84 -13.35
C MET A 145 -24.08 -18.65 -12.12
N GLY A 146 -25.37 -19.01 -12.21
CA GLY A 146 -26.29 -19.06 -11.08
C GLY A 146 -25.85 -20.00 -9.95
N LEU A 147 -25.11 -21.07 -10.28
CA LEU A 147 -24.55 -21.99 -9.29
C LEU A 147 -23.45 -21.30 -8.45
N LEU A 148 -22.55 -20.55 -9.10
CA LEU A 148 -21.47 -19.84 -8.42
C LEU A 148 -22.04 -18.79 -7.46
N MET A 149 -22.99 -17.99 -7.94
CA MET A 149 -23.67 -16.99 -7.12
C MET A 149 -24.47 -17.63 -5.98
N GLY A 150 -25.11 -18.77 -6.22
CA GLY A 150 -25.86 -19.50 -5.20
C GLY A 150 -24.97 -20.01 -4.07
N GLU A 151 -23.88 -20.69 -4.41
CA GLU A 151 -22.92 -21.21 -3.43
C GLU A 151 -22.20 -20.08 -2.66
N ALA A 152 -21.80 -19.00 -3.34
CA ALA A 152 -21.19 -17.84 -2.69
C ALA A 152 -22.16 -17.13 -1.72
N ARG A 153 -23.45 -17.02 -2.07
CA ARG A 153 -24.49 -16.49 -1.17
C ARG A 153 -24.75 -17.40 0.02
N SER A 154 -24.67 -18.73 -0.16
CA SER A 154 -24.78 -19.68 0.94
C SER A 154 -23.60 -19.56 1.92
N ALA A 155 -22.40 -19.29 1.42
CA ALA A 155 -21.22 -19.04 2.26
C ALA A 155 -21.29 -17.69 2.98
N LEU A 156 -21.79 -16.64 2.31
CA LEU A 156 -21.87 -15.28 2.83
C LEU A 156 -23.32 -14.79 2.87
N LYS A 157 -24.06 -15.28 3.87
CA LYS A 157 -25.51 -15.02 4.03
C LYS A 157 -25.91 -13.54 3.96
N TRP A 158 -25.07 -12.65 4.51
CA TRP A 158 -25.36 -11.22 4.65
C TRP A 158 -24.71 -10.33 3.58
N ALA A 159 -24.00 -10.92 2.61
CA ALA A 159 -23.34 -10.16 1.56
C ALA A 159 -24.36 -9.63 0.53
N ASP A 160 -24.08 -8.45 -0.03
CA ASP A 160 -24.87 -7.90 -1.12
C ASP A 160 -24.75 -8.79 -2.36
N GLY A 161 -25.90 -9.32 -2.80
CA GLY A 161 -25.99 -10.21 -3.96
C GLY A 161 -25.55 -9.57 -5.28
N LYS A 162 -25.56 -8.24 -5.41
CA LYS A 162 -25.01 -7.50 -6.55
C LYS A 162 -23.48 -7.47 -6.50
N VAL A 163 -22.90 -7.30 -5.31
CA VAL A 163 -21.44 -7.32 -5.12
C VAL A 163 -20.89 -8.72 -5.39
N ILE A 164 -21.53 -9.77 -4.87
CA ILE A 164 -21.19 -11.17 -5.19
C ILE A 164 -21.25 -11.40 -6.70
N LYS A 165 -22.33 -10.96 -7.36
CA LYS A 165 -22.48 -11.12 -8.81
C LYS A 165 -21.33 -10.44 -9.55
N ASN A 166 -21.04 -9.19 -9.22
CA ASN A 166 -19.97 -8.44 -9.85
C ASN A 166 -18.64 -9.17 -9.69
N GLU A 167 -18.32 -9.69 -8.49
CA GLU A 167 -17.08 -10.41 -8.24
C GLU A 167 -17.00 -11.75 -9.00
N VAL A 168 -18.09 -12.51 -9.05
CA VAL A 168 -18.20 -13.73 -9.87
C VAL A 168 -17.97 -13.42 -11.35
N ASP A 169 -18.70 -12.45 -11.91
CA ASP A 169 -18.58 -12.05 -13.31
C ASP A 169 -17.12 -11.70 -13.64
N MET A 170 -16.41 -11.11 -12.68
CA MET A 170 -15.06 -10.63 -12.80
C MET A 170 -14.00 -11.75 -12.73
N GLN A 171 -14.03 -12.59 -11.71
CA GLN A 171 -13.10 -13.72 -11.62
C GLN A 171 -13.33 -14.73 -12.75
N VAL A 172 -14.57 -14.89 -13.21
CA VAL A 172 -14.88 -15.70 -14.40
C VAL A 172 -14.29 -15.07 -15.67
N LEU A 173 -14.41 -13.75 -15.84
CA LEU A 173 -13.77 -13.04 -16.95
C LEU A 173 -12.24 -13.23 -16.93
N HIS A 174 -11.61 -13.14 -15.75
CA HIS A 174 -10.18 -13.40 -15.60
C HIS A 174 -9.79 -14.84 -15.94
N LEU A 175 -10.60 -15.82 -15.52
CA LEU A 175 -10.34 -17.24 -15.78
C LEU A 175 -10.54 -17.62 -17.26
N LEU A 176 -11.60 -17.10 -17.90
CA LEU A 176 -12.02 -17.53 -19.24
C LEU A 176 -11.53 -16.61 -20.36
N GLY A 177 -11.17 -15.37 -20.06
CA GLY A 177 -10.97 -14.31 -21.04
C GLY A 177 -12.30 -13.81 -21.65
N PRO A 178 -12.25 -12.88 -22.61
CA PRO A 178 -13.47 -12.29 -23.19
C PRO A 178 -14.37 -13.33 -23.87
N LYS A 179 -15.67 -13.00 -23.98
CA LYS A 179 -16.66 -13.82 -24.70
C LYS A 179 -16.30 -13.89 -26.19
N THR A 180 -16.29 -15.10 -26.73
CA THR A 180 -16.08 -15.36 -28.15
C THR A 180 -17.42 -15.48 -28.89
N GLU A 181 -17.42 -15.46 -30.24
CA GLU A 181 -18.65 -15.67 -31.01
C GLU A 181 -19.32 -17.02 -30.71
N ALA A 182 -18.53 -18.07 -30.49
CA ALA A 182 -19.03 -19.39 -30.06
C ALA A 182 -19.71 -19.36 -28.68
N ASP A 183 -19.34 -18.43 -27.80
CA ASP A 183 -19.99 -18.23 -26.49
C ASP A 183 -21.36 -17.52 -26.61
N LEU A 184 -21.64 -16.90 -27.76
CA LEU A 184 -22.91 -16.21 -28.05
C LEU A 184 -23.92 -17.11 -28.78
N GLU A 185 -23.47 -18.27 -29.27
CA GLU A 185 -24.34 -19.28 -29.88
C GLU A 185 -25.22 -19.93 -28.80
N LYS A 186 -26.54 -19.83 -28.95
CA LYS A 186 -27.46 -20.45 -27.99
C LYS A 186 -27.40 -21.97 -28.11
N LYS A 187 -27.06 -22.68 -27.02
CA LYS A 187 -27.34 -24.13 -26.88
C LYS A 187 -28.79 -24.41 -27.32
N THR A 188 -28.97 -25.26 -28.33
CA THR A 188 -30.27 -25.77 -28.76
C THR A 188 -30.98 -26.45 -27.58
N LYS A 189 -32.06 -25.84 -27.09
CA LYS A 189 -32.98 -26.46 -26.12
C LYS A 189 -34.17 -27.10 -26.85
N PRO A 190 -34.68 -28.26 -26.38
CA PRO A 190 -35.94 -28.83 -26.87
C PRO A 190 -37.11 -27.88 -26.58
N GLN A 191 -38.03 -27.78 -27.54
CA GLN A 191 -39.17 -26.86 -27.54
C GLN A 191 -40.09 -26.99 -26.32
N LYS A 192 -40.54 -25.85 -25.78
CA LYS A 192 -41.94 -25.62 -25.40
C LYS A 192 -42.28 -24.12 -25.33
N THR A 193 -43.12 -23.72 -26.29
CA THR A 193 -44.19 -22.70 -26.36
C THR A 193 -44.13 -21.35 -25.59
N LYS A 194 -44.40 -20.28 -26.36
CA LYS A 194 -44.34 -18.83 -26.10
C LYS A 194 -45.56 -18.22 -25.37
N ALA A 195 -45.35 -17.04 -24.75
CA ALA A 195 -46.14 -15.79 -24.90
C ALA A 195 -45.23 -14.61 -24.44
N VAL A 196 -44.64 -13.77 -25.31
CA VAL A 196 -45.11 -12.46 -25.88
C VAL A 196 -45.57 -11.49 -24.76
N GLU A 197 -44.97 -10.31 -24.49
CA GLU A 197 -45.01 -9.09 -25.33
C GLU A 197 -44.09 -7.92 -24.85
N ASN A 198 -43.45 -7.24 -25.82
CA ASN A 198 -43.10 -5.82 -26.06
C ASN A 198 -42.44 -4.83 -25.04
N ASN A 199 -41.27 -4.34 -25.48
CA ASN A 199 -40.77 -2.95 -25.65
C ASN A 199 -40.67 -1.93 -24.48
N VAL A 200 -39.47 -1.32 -24.32
CA VAL A 200 -39.10 0.09 -24.67
C VAL A 200 -37.86 0.55 -23.86
N LYS A 201 -36.91 1.20 -24.56
CA LYS A 201 -35.73 1.94 -24.06
C LYS A 201 -36.11 3.19 -23.23
N VAL A 202 -35.38 3.52 -22.15
CA VAL A 202 -35.14 4.93 -21.74
C VAL A 202 -33.75 5.10 -21.06
N LYS A 203 -33.02 6.13 -21.50
CA LYS A 203 -31.78 6.72 -20.94
C LYS A 203 -32.03 7.47 -19.62
N LYS A 204 -31.02 7.58 -18.74
CA LYS A 204 -30.81 8.69 -17.77
C LYS A 204 -29.31 8.76 -17.48
N GLU A 205 -28.55 9.73 -18.00
CA GLU A 205 -28.37 11.13 -17.56
C GLU A 205 -27.84 11.26 -16.13
N ASP A 206 -26.54 11.58 -16.06
CA ASP A 206 -25.77 11.99 -14.90
C ASP A 206 -26.15 13.39 -14.45
N VAL A 207 -26.21 13.62 -13.13
CA VAL A 207 -26.21 14.96 -12.53
C VAL A 207 -25.04 15.06 -11.58
N ALA A 208 -24.09 15.91 -11.96
CA ALA A 208 -22.95 16.34 -11.15
C ALA A 208 -23.41 17.21 -9.98
N VAL A 209 -22.77 17.05 -8.82
CA VAL A 209 -22.83 18.01 -7.72
C VAL A 209 -21.40 18.38 -7.34
N ASN A 210 -21.03 19.63 -7.64
CA ASN A 210 -19.80 20.26 -7.18
C ASN A 210 -19.87 20.51 -5.67
N GLY A 211 -18.75 20.29 -4.97
CA GLY A 211 -18.58 20.63 -3.56
C GLY A 211 -17.25 21.34 -3.34
N ASP A 212 -17.35 22.56 -2.82
CA ASP A 212 -16.28 23.50 -2.53
C ASP A 212 -15.38 23.08 -1.36
N VAL A 213 -14.23 23.75 -1.34
CA VAL A 213 -13.07 23.64 -0.46
C VAL A 213 -13.36 24.16 0.96
N ASN A 214 -13.05 23.39 2.03
CA ASN A 214 -12.20 23.89 3.13
C ASN A 214 -11.83 22.87 4.23
N SER A 215 -10.55 22.98 4.63
CA SER A 215 -9.90 22.76 5.93
C SER A 215 -10.14 21.50 6.77
N GLY A 216 -9.06 20.74 6.98
CA GLY A 216 -8.61 20.51 8.36
C GLY A 216 -8.49 19.09 8.92
N GLU A 217 -8.28 18.04 8.13
CA GLU A 217 -7.76 16.74 8.58
C GLU A 217 -7.23 15.97 7.36
N GLY A 218 -6.04 15.37 7.44
CA GLY A 218 -5.41 14.72 6.27
C GLY A 218 -6.25 13.53 5.79
N LYS A 219 -6.82 13.62 4.58
CA LYS A 219 -7.54 12.48 3.95
C LYS A 219 -6.65 11.24 3.90
N SER A 220 -7.23 10.07 4.13
CA SER A 220 -6.52 8.80 4.04
C SER A 220 -5.92 8.59 2.63
N LEU A 221 -4.84 7.81 2.52
CA LEU A 221 -4.20 7.54 1.22
C LEU A 221 -5.20 7.06 0.17
N MET A 222 -6.12 6.18 0.57
CA MET A 222 -7.12 5.62 -0.34
C MET A 222 -8.10 6.68 -0.83
N GLU A 223 -8.49 7.64 0.01
CA GLU A 223 -9.35 8.76 -0.39
C GLU A 223 -8.65 9.74 -1.32
N GLN A 224 -7.35 9.99 -1.10
CA GLN A 224 -6.54 10.81 -2.00
C GLN A 224 -6.37 10.17 -3.39
N LEU A 225 -6.36 8.82 -3.45
CA LEU A 225 -6.17 8.06 -4.68
C LEU A 225 -7.47 7.69 -5.41
N LYS A 226 -8.65 8.07 -4.89
CA LYS A 226 -9.91 7.92 -5.63
C LYS A 226 -9.88 8.81 -6.88
N GLY A 227 -10.28 8.26 -8.03
CA GLY A 227 -10.13 8.90 -9.35
C GLY A 227 -10.72 10.30 -9.47
N GLU A 228 -11.79 10.61 -8.72
CA GLU A 228 -12.40 11.94 -8.68
C GLU A 228 -11.49 13.01 -8.06
N ALA A 229 -10.63 12.64 -7.10
CA ALA A 229 -9.69 13.56 -6.45
C ALA A 229 -8.50 13.92 -7.34
N LEU A 230 -8.07 12.99 -8.20
CA LEU A 230 -6.92 13.16 -9.11
C LEU A 230 -7.31 13.65 -10.51
N LYS A 231 -8.61 13.75 -10.81
CA LYS A 231 -9.15 14.10 -12.15
C LYS A 231 -8.66 13.18 -13.27
N PHE A 232 -8.37 11.93 -12.95
CA PHE A 232 -8.01 10.92 -13.96
C PHE A 232 -9.25 10.44 -14.73
N HIS A 233 -9.04 10.02 -15.97
CA HIS A 233 -10.09 9.46 -16.82
C HIS A 233 -10.68 8.17 -16.25
N LYS A 234 -11.96 7.90 -16.54
CA LYS A 234 -12.56 6.58 -16.27
C LYS A 234 -12.04 5.55 -17.28
N ALA A 235 -12.05 4.27 -16.92
CA ALA A 235 -11.68 3.19 -17.85
C ALA A 235 -12.51 3.27 -19.15
N GLY A 236 -11.83 3.20 -20.30
CA GLY A 236 -12.46 3.35 -21.62
C GLY A 236 -12.70 4.79 -22.08
N GLU A 237 -12.45 5.79 -21.23
CA GLU A 237 -12.58 7.21 -21.58
C GLU A 237 -11.23 7.88 -21.91
N ASN A 238 -10.25 7.08 -22.38
CA ASN A 238 -8.89 7.54 -22.68
C ASN A 238 -8.86 8.79 -23.56
N TYR A 239 -9.77 8.85 -24.54
CA TYR A 239 -9.94 9.93 -25.52
C TYR A 239 -10.28 11.31 -24.91
N LYS A 240 -10.64 11.38 -23.62
CA LYS A 240 -10.85 12.64 -22.91
C LYS A 240 -9.56 13.22 -22.30
N SER A 241 -8.48 12.44 -22.30
CA SER A 241 -7.21 12.84 -21.68
C SER A 241 -6.43 13.79 -22.59
N GLU A 242 -5.67 14.69 -21.98
CA GLU A 242 -4.87 15.68 -22.70
C GLU A 242 -3.82 15.01 -23.61
N GLY A 243 -3.73 15.48 -24.85
CA GLY A 243 -2.78 14.98 -25.85
C GLY A 243 -3.12 13.62 -26.46
N TYR A 244 -4.24 13.00 -26.07
CA TYR A 244 -4.66 11.72 -26.62
C TYR A 244 -5.14 11.88 -28.08
N VAL A 245 -4.69 10.99 -28.97
CA VAL A 245 -5.01 11.04 -30.40
C VAL A 245 -6.12 10.04 -30.70
N VAL A 246 -7.22 10.53 -31.30
CA VAL A 246 -8.32 9.68 -31.77
C VAL A 246 -8.10 9.33 -33.24
N THR A 247 -7.71 8.09 -33.50
CA THR A 247 -7.62 7.49 -34.84
C THR A 247 -8.99 6.91 -35.26
N PRO A 248 -9.18 6.55 -36.55
CA PRO A 248 -10.43 5.91 -37.00
C PRO A 248 -10.79 4.62 -36.22
N ASN A 249 -9.78 3.91 -35.69
CA ASN A 249 -9.97 2.63 -34.99
C ASN A 249 -10.02 2.79 -33.46
N THR A 250 -9.75 3.98 -32.91
CA THR A 250 -9.68 4.21 -31.46
C THR A 250 -10.94 3.73 -30.72
N MET A 251 -12.13 4.02 -31.23
CA MET A 251 -13.38 3.63 -30.55
C MET A 251 -13.59 2.12 -30.54
N ALA A 252 -13.24 1.43 -31.64
CA ALA A 252 -13.31 -0.03 -31.71
C ALA A 252 -12.27 -0.69 -30.77
N LEU A 253 -11.06 -0.12 -30.71
CA LEU A 253 -10.01 -0.58 -29.78
C LEU A 253 -10.42 -0.38 -28.32
N LEU A 254 -11.04 0.75 -27.97
CA LEU A 254 -11.56 1.00 -26.62
C LEU A 254 -12.69 0.05 -26.26
N GLN A 255 -13.58 -0.28 -27.19
CA GLN A 255 -14.62 -1.28 -26.96
C GLN A 255 -14.01 -2.65 -26.64
N LYS A 256 -13.04 -3.11 -27.44
CA LYS A 256 -12.33 -4.38 -27.19
C LYS A 256 -11.59 -4.36 -25.85
N HIS A 257 -10.97 -3.23 -25.51
CA HIS A 257 -10.32 -3.02 -24.22
C HIS A 257 -11.31 -3.15 -23.04
N LEU A 258 -12.50 -2.57 -23.16
CA LEU A 258 -13.56 -2.69 -22.14
C LEU A 258 -14.09 -4.12 -22.01
N GLU A 259 -14.17 -4.86 -23.12
CA GLU A 259 -14.55 -6.28 -23.12
C GLU A 259 -13.52 -7.15 -22.39
N VAL A 260 -12.22 -6.83 -22.54
CA VAL A 260 -11.13 -7.55 -21.86
C VAL A 260 -11.05 -7.20 -20.37
N THR A 261 -11.19 -5.91 -20.03
CA THR A 261 -11.00 -5.42 -18.65
C THR A 261 -12.26 -5.42 -17.81
N GLY A 262 -13.44 -5.58 -18.42
CA GLY A 262 -14.71 -5.39 -17.74
C GLY A 262 -14.93 -3.97 -17.22
N GLY A 263 -14.20 -2.97 -17.76
CA GLY A 263 -14.24 -1.59 -17.29
C GLY A 263 -13.48 -1.33 -15.99
N LYS A 264 -12.61 -2.25 -15.56
CA LYS A 264 -11.76 -2.05 -14.36
C LYS A 264 -10.58 -1.14 -14.62
N ILE A 265 -10.08 -0.53 -13.55
CA ILE A 265 -8.78 0.13 -13.54
C ILE A 265 -7.68 -0.93 -13.59
N VAL A 266 -6.69 -0.73 -14.45
CA VAL A 266 -5.53 -1.62 -14.62
C VAL A 266 -4.28 -0.75 -14.60
N THR A 267 -3.41 -0.98 -13.63
CA THR A 267 -2.10 -0.31 -13.48
C THR A 267 -0.97 -1.34 -13.52
N ARG A 268 0.28 -0.86 -13.52
CA ARG A 268 1.46 -1.72 -13.38
C ARG A 268 2.59 -1.01 -12.65
N PHE A 269 3.30 -1.75 -11.81
CA PHE A 269 4.59 -1.35 -11.28
C PHE A 269 5.67 -2.14 -12.02
N PRO A 270 6.52 -1.48 -12.84
CA PRO A 270 7.44 -2.20 -13.69
C PRO A 270 8.93 -1.99 -13.33
N PRO A 271 9.44 -2.58 -12.24
CA PRO A 271 10.83 -2.41 -11.82
C PRO A 271 11.79 -3.27 -12.66
N GLU A 272 13.03 -2.80 -12.81
CA GLU A 272 14.11 -3.64 -13.32
C GLU A 272 14.45 -4.75 -12.28
N PRO A 273 14.58 -6.02 -12.67
CA PRO A 273 14.82 -7.16 -11.78
C PRO A 273 16.26 -7.24 -11.26
N ASN A 274 17.10 -6.26 -11.58
CA ASN A 274 18.47 -6.11 -11.09
C ASN A 274 18.58 -4.97 -10.04
N GLY A 275 17.48 -4.27 -9.76
CA GLY A 275 17.47 -3.01 -9.03
C GLY A 275 17.30 -3.17 -7.52
N ILE A 276 17.84 -2.21 -6.77
CA ILE A 276 17.59 -2.10 -5.33
C ILE A 276 16.47 -1.08 -5.13
N LEU A 277 15.32 -1.54 -4.60
CA LEU A 277 14.22 -0.64 -4.28
C LEU A 277 14.62 0.29 -3.13
N HIS A 278 14.20 1.55 -3.24
CA HIS A 278 14.50 2.62 -2.31
C HIS A 278 13.25 3.42 -1.97
N ILE A 279 13.32 4.35 -1.03
CA ILE A 279 12.14 5.12 -0.57
C ILE A 279 11.36 5.79 -1.71
N GLY A 280 12.02 6.30 -2.75
CA GLY A 280 11.34 6.79 -3.95
C GLY A 280 10.46 5.75 -4.68
N HIS A 281 10.84 4.47 -4.64
CA HIS A 281 10.03 3.36 -5.16
C HIS A 281 8.80 3.07 -4.28
N ALA A 282 8.82 3.38 -2.97
CA ALA A 282 7.61 3.26 -2.16
C ALA A 282 6.49 4.16 -2.69
N LYS A 283 6.80 5.36 -3.19
CA LYS A 283 5.83 6.22 -3.87
C LYS A 283 5.29 5.58 -5.14
N ALA A 284 6.15 4.95 -5.94
CA ALA A 284 5.73 4.25 -7.16
C ALA A 284 4.81 3.05 -6.86
N ILE A 285 5.14 2.26 -5.82
CA ILE A 285 4.32 1.14 -5.35
C ILE A 285 2.98 1.65 -4.83
N ASN A 286 2.99 2.58 -3.88
CA ASN A 286 1.77 3.17 -3.30
C ASN A 286 0.88 3.79 -4.38
N PHE A 287 1.46 4.43 -5.39
CA PHE A 287 0.67 5.05 -6.43
C PHE A 287 0.07 4.03 -7.40
N ASN A 288 0.86 3.08 -7.92
CA ASN A 288 0.33 2.09 -8.87
C ASN A 288 -0.62 1.09 -8.21
N PHE A 289 -0.21 0.47 -7.11
CA PHE A 289 -1.04 -0.51 -6.40
C PHE A 289 -2.16 0.16 -5.62
N GLY A 290 -1.87 1.28 -4.95
CA GLY A 290 -2.89 2.02 -4.20
C GLY A 290 -3.95 2.63 -5.10
N TYR A 291 -3.61 3.15 -6.29
CA TYR A 291 -4.62 3.66 -7.23
C TYR A 291 -5.52 2.55 -7.74
N ALA A 292 -4.97 1.38 -8.09
CA ALA A 292 -5.78 0.21 -8.43
C ALA A 292 -6.70 -0.18 -7.27
N LYS A 293 -6.15 -0.35 -6.05
CA LYS A 293 -6.92 -0.73 -4.86
C LYS A 293 -8.04 0.27 -4.55
N ALA A 294 -7.77 1.58 -4.64
CA ALA A 294 -8.72 2.64 -4.33
C ALA A 294 -9.89 2.74 -5.33
N ASN A 295 -9.72 2.18 -6.53
CA ASN A 295 -10.70 2.24 -7.61
C ASN A 295 -11.15 0.84 -8.08
N ASN A 296 -11.08 -0.16 -7.19
CA ASN A 296 -11.51 -1.55 -7.43
C ASN A 296 -10.88 -2.18 -8.69
N GLY A 297 -9.65 -1.80 -8.98
CA GLY A 297 -8.84 -2.26 -10.10
C GLY A 297 -7.82 -3.33 -9.72
N ILE A 298 -6.95 -3.61 -10.68
CA ILE A 298 -5.84 -4.56 -10.56
C ILE A 298 -4.51 -3.90 -10.91
N CYS A 299 -3.41 -4.37 -10.32
CA CYS A 299 -2.07 -3.90 -10.62
C CYS A 299 -1.15 -5.08 -10.92
N TYR A 300 -0.47 -5.03 -12.07
CA TYR A 300 0.58 -5.97 -12.42
C TYR A 300 1.90 -5.61 -11.72
N LEU A 301 2.65 -6.62 -11.29
CA LEU A 301 4.09 -6.49 -11.04
C LEU A 301 4.79 -7.00 -12.30
N ARG A 302 5.30 -6.09 -13.13
CA ARG A 302 5.92 -6.45 -14.41
C ARG A 302 7.42 -6.25 -14.35
N TYR A 303 8.22 -7.31 -14.26
CA TYR A 303 9.68 -7.15 -14.30
C TYR A 303 10.12 -6.63 -15.68
N ASP A 304 10.86 -5.53 -15.69
CA ASP A 304 11.54 -5.02 -16.88
C ASP A 304 12.86 -5.76 -17.10
N ASP A 305 12.76 -6.96 -17.63
CA ASP A 305 13.88 -7.80 -18.02
C ASP A 305 14.24 -7.62 -19.50
N THR A 306 14.02 -6.44 -20.09
CA THR A 306 14.35 -6.19 -21.50
C THR A 306 15.84 -6.30 -21.81
N ASN A 307 16.68 -6.08 -20.80
CA ASN A 307 18.12 -6.11 -20.92
C ASN A 307 18.67 -7.48 -20.49
N PRO A 308 19.37 -8.22 -21.36
CA PRO A 308 20.01 -9.47 -20.96
C PRO A 308 21.21 -9.18 -20.06
N GLU A 309 21.00 -9.19 -18.75
CA GLU A 309 22.04 -9.10 -17.74
C GLU A 309 22.17 -10.42 -16.96
N LYS A 310 23.31 -10.61 -16.28
CA LYS A 310 23.43 -11.64 -15.26
C LYS A 310 22.59 -11.20 -14.06
N GLU A 311 21.32 -11.57 -14.10
CA GLU A 311 20.39 -11.29 -13.02
C GLU A 311 20.65 -12.23 -11.83
N GLU A 312 20.53 -11.68 -10.62
CA GLU A 312 20.58 -12.45 -9.39
C GLU A 312 19.17 -12.60 -8.85
N GLU A 313 18.71 -13.84 -8.64
CA GLU A 313 17.36 -14.18 -8.15
C GLU A 313 16.98 -13.41 -6.86
N LYS A 314 17.98 -13.05 -6.03
CA LYS A 314 17.81 -12.26 -4.81
C LYS A 314 17.10 -10.92 -5.03
N TYR A 315 17.28 -10.28 -6.19
CA TYR A 315 16.65 -8.99 -6.50
C TYR A 315 15.18 -9.17 -6.87
N PHE A 316 14.84 -10.23 -7.61
CA PHE A 316 13.46 -10.59 -7.91
C PHE A 316 12.66 -10.83 -6.63
N THR A 317 13.18 -11.67 -5.73
CA THR A 317 12.52 -11.99 -4.46
C THR A 317 12.40 -10.74 -3.61
N ALA A 318 13.48 -9.95 -3.46
CA ALA A 318 13.45 -8.72 -2.67
C ALA A 318 12.43 -7.69 -3.18
N ILE A 319 12.28 -7.52 -4.50
CA ILE A 319 11.27 -6.63 -5.08
C ILE A 319 9.87 -7.07 -4.69
N ARG A 320 9.55 -8.36 -4.86
CA ARG A 320 8.23 -8.90 -4.50
C ARG A 320 7.98 -8.77 -3.01
N ASP A 321 8.95 -9.15 -2.20
CA ASP A 321 8.85 -9.08 -0.74
C ASP A 321 8.61 -7.65 -0.25
N MET A 322 9.16 -6.63 -0.92
CA MET A 322 8.89 -5.22 -0.58
C MET A 322 7.49 -4.75 -1.01
N VAL A 323 6.98 -5.23 -2.14
CA VAL A 323 5.59 -4.95 -2.56
C VAL A 323 4.62 -5.55 -1.54
N GLU A 324 4.84 -6.80 -1.15
CA GLU A 324 4.02 -7.52 -0.16
C GLU A 324 4.16 -6.92 1.25
N TRP A 325 5.38 -6.57 1.65
CA TRP A 325 5.64 -5.92 2.94
C TRP A 325 4.91 -4.59 3.08
N LEU A 326 4.79 -3.80 2.00
CA LEU A 326 4.00 -2.56 1.99
C LEU A 326 2.48 -2.79 1.96
N GLY A 327 2.01 -4.05 2.01
CA GLY A 327 0.60 -4.41 2.09
C GLY A 327 -0.12 -4.51 0.75
N TYR A 328 0.63 -4.67 -0.35
CA TYR A 328 0.08 -4.82 -1.69
C TYR A 328 0.33 -6.22 -2.26
N LYS A 329 -0.64 -6.77 -2.97
CA LYS A 329 -0.53 -8.06 -3.66
C LYS A 329 -0.64 -7.83 -5.17
N PRO A 330 0.35 -8.27 -5.97
CA PRO A 330 0.21 -8.26 -7.43
C PRO A 330 -0.96 -9.11 -7.89
N TYR A 331 -1.74 -8.58 -8.83
CA TYR A 331 -2.77 -9.37 -9.53
C TYR A 331 -2.11 -10.51 -10.32
N ALA A 332 -1.05 -10.18 -11.05
CA ALA A 332 -0.18 -11.14 -11.72
C ALA A 332 1.25 -10.61 -11.73
N VAL A 333 2.20 -11.54 -11.78
CA VAL A 333 3.62 -11.25 -12.01
C VAL A 333 3.95 -11.59 -13.46
N THR A 334 4.31 -10.58 -14.24
CA THR A 334 4.62 -10.71 -15.67
C THR A 334 6.05 -10.22 -15.94
N HIS A 335 6.57 -10.53 -17.13
CA HIS A 335 7.90 -10.11 -17.56
C HIS A 335 7.80 -9.45 -18.93
N ALA A 336 8.62 -8.45 -19.20
CA ALA A 336 8.72 -7.87 -20.53
C ALA A 336 9.11 -8.93 -21.57
N SER A 337 9.98 -9.88 -21.18
CA SER A 337 10.42 -11.00 -22.01
C SER A 337 9.30 -11.97 -22.42
N ASP A 338 8.20 -12.04 -21.67
CA ASP A 338 7.02 -12.83 -22.05
C ASP A 338 6.42 -12.32 -23.38
N ASN A 339 6.70 -11.07 -23.76
CA ASN A 339 6.16 -10.41 -24.93
C ASN A 339 7.16 -10.24 -26.09
N PHE A 340 8.41 -10.73 -26.00
CA PHE A 340 9.43 -10.51 -27.05
C PHE A 340 8.98 -10.89 -28.46
N GLN A 341 8.24 -11.99 -28.61
CA GLN A 341 7.73 -12.37 -29.93
C GLN A 341 6.72 -11.34 -30.46
N LYS A 342 5.74 -10.93 -29.64
CA LYS A 342 4.76 -9.90 -30.03
C LYS A 342 5.42 -8.56 -30.33
N LEU A 343 6.41 -8.18 -29.52
CA LEU A 343 7.19 -6.95 -29.72
C LEU A 343 7.98 -7.02 -31.04
N TYR A 344 8.52 -8.18 -31.41
CA TYR A 344 9.20 -8.35 -32.69
C TYR A 344 8.21 -8.25 -33.86
N ASP A 345 7.05 -8.89 -33.76
CA ASP A 345 6.02 -8.86 -34.80
C ASP A 345 5.49 -7.43 -35.02
N LEU A 346 5.29 -6.66 -33.94
CA LEU A 346 4.92 -5.25 -34.00
C LEU A 346 6.03 -4.39 -34.64
N ALA A 347 7.30 -4.73 -34.43
CA ALA A 347 8.42 -4.02 -35.06
C ALA A 347 8.45 -4.27 -36.57
N VAL A 348 8.15 -5.50 -37.00
CA VAL A 348 7.99 -5.84 -38.42
C VAL A 348 6.83 -5.07 -39.06
N ILE A 349 5.68 -4.94 -38.37
CA ILE A 349 4.56 -4.10 -38.83
C ILE A 349 5.00 -2.63 -38.98
N LEU A 350 5.79 -2.13 -38.03
CA LEU A 350 6.30 -0.77 -38.03
C LEU A 350 7.19 -0.48 -39.26
N ILE A 351 8.08 -1.43 -39.59
CA ILE A 351 8.87 -1.38 -40.83
C ILE A 351 7.94 -1.45 -42.04
N GLY A 352 6.97 -2.38 -42.04
CA GLY A 352 5.98 -2.56 -43.11
C GLY A 352 5.11 -1.34 -43.41
N ARG A 353 4.99 -0.42 -42.45
CA ARG A 353 4.30 0.87 -42.60
C ARG A 353 5.24 2.03 -42.97
N GLY A 354 6.53 1.75 -43.19
CA GLY A 354 7.55 2.77 -43.46
C GLY A 354 7.89 3.65 -42.26
N LEU A 355 7.53 3.21 -41.05
CA LEU A 355 7.68 3.97 -39.80
C LEU A 355 8.89 3.54 -38.96
N ALA A 356 9.67 2.56 -39.43
CA ALA A 356 10.94 2.15 -38.83
C ALA A 356 11.91 1.70 -39.92
N TYR A 357 13.21 1.78 -39.62
CA TYR A 357 14.28 1.38 -40.54
C TYR A 357 15.49 0.84 -39.78
N VAL A 358 16.28 -0.02 -40.43
CA VAL A 358 17.56 -0.49 -39.87
C VAL A 358 18.62 0.57 -40.12
N CYS A 359 19.41 0.89 -39.09
CA CYS A 359 20.45 1.91 -39.10
C CYS A 359 21.81 1.30 -38.72
N HIS A 360 22.89 1.77 -39.35
CA HIS A 360 24.26 1.36 -39.05
C HIS A 360 25.11 2.49 -38.43
N GLN A 361 24.47 3.58 -38.00
CA GLN A 361 25.18 4.62 -37.24
C GLN A 361 25.65 4.04 -35.90
N LYS A 362 26.88 4.37 -35.53
CA LYS A 362 27.45 3.98 -34.24
C LYS A 362 26.86 4.84 -33.12
N GLY A 363 26.86 4.32 -31.90
CA GLY A 363 26.33 5.04 -30.74
C GLY A 363 26.98 6.41 -30.49
N GLU A 364 28.24 6.60 -30.89
CA GLU A 364 28.95 7.88 -30.79
C GLU A 364 28.42 8.93 -31.77
N GLU A 365 28.00 8.52 -32.97
CA GLU A 365 27.42 9.39 -34.01
C GLU A 365 26.00 9.83 -33.65
N LEU A 366 25.38 9.14 -32.69
CA LEU A 366 24.04 9.44 -32.16
C LEU A 366 24.09 10.36 -30.92
N LYS A 367 25.27 10.75 -30.44
CA LYS A 367 25.42 11.63 -29.26
C LYS A 367 25.29 13.10 -29.66
N GLY A 368 24.63 13.89 -28.79
CA GLY A 368 24.45 15.33 -28.94
C GLY A 368 23.06 15.74 -29.46
N HIS A 369 22.70 17.01 -29.26
CA HIS A 369 21.39 17.55 -29.68
C HIS A 369 21.27 17.71 -31.22
N ASN A 370 22.38 17.75 -31.94
CA ASN A 370 22.45 17.94 -33.39
C ASN A 370 23.06 16.73 -34.11
N ALA A 371 22.71 15.51 -33.70
CA ALA A 371 23.20 14.31 -34.40
C ALA A 371 22.74 14.35 -35.88
N PRO A 372 23.65 14.10 -36.84
CA PRO A 372 23.30 14.12 -38.26
C PRO A 372 22.23 13.07 -38.56
N PRO A 373 21.27 13.37 -39.47
CA PRO A 373 20.24 12.41 -39.83
C PRO A 373 20.88 11.12 -40.34
N SER A 374 20.29 9.99 -39.97
CA SER A 374 20.80 8.69 -40.40
C SER A 374 20.84 8.60 -41.92
N PRO A 375 22.00 8.26 -42.54
CA PRO A 375 22.09 7.99 -43.97
C PRO A 375 21.13 6.89 -44.44
N TRP A 376 20.71 6.01 -43.52
CA TRP A 376 19.84 4.87 -43.78
C TRP A 376 18.35 5.14 -43.51
N ARG A 377 17.98 6.37 -43.16
CA ARG A 377 16.61 6.74 -42.77
C ARG A 377 15.57 6.51 -43.86
N ASP A 378 15.98 6.69 -45.11
CA ASP A 378 15.11 6.59 -46.29
C ASP A 378 15.41 5.35 -47.14
N ARG A 379 16.08 4.35 -46.57
CA ARG A 379 16.30 3.07 -47.25
C ARG A 379 14.96 2.37 -47.53
N PRO A 380 14.84 1.58 -48.61
CA PRO A 380 13.62 0.85 -48.92
C PRO A 380 13.14 -0.04 -47.77
N MET A 381 11.83 -0.18 -47.67
CA MET A 381 11.17 -1.00 -46.64
C MET A 381 11.65 -2.46 -46.70
N GLU A 382 11.69 -3.04 -47.89
CA GLU A 382 12.10 -4.42 -48.14
C GLU A 382 13.54 -4.68 -47.65
N GLU A 383 14.42 -3.69 -47.84
CA GLU A 383 15.80 -3.76 -47.34
C GLU A 383 15.83 -3.79 -45.81
N SER A 384 15.05 -2.94 -45.15
CA SER A 384 14.95 -2.93 -43.69
C SER A 384 14.37 -4.24 -43.12
N LEU A 385 13.38 -4.84 -43.77
CA LEU A 385 12.82 -6.14 -43.38
C LEU A 385 13.88 -7.25 -43.44
N VAL A 386 14.63 -7.33 -44.55
CA VAL A 386 15.71 -8.30 -44.71
C VAL A 386 16.79 -8.09 -43.66
N LEU A 387 17.22 -6.85 -43.43
CA LEU A 387 18.28 -6.55 -42.47
C LEU A 387 17.84 -6.81 -41.04
N PHE A 388 16.61 -6.51 -40.65
CA PHE A 388 16.12 -6.76 -39.30
C PHE A 388 16.01 -8.26 -39.00
N GLU A 389 15.61 -9.07 -39.99
CA GLU A 389 15.66 -10.53 -39.87
C GLU A 389 17.09 -11.07 -39.78
N ARG A 390 18.05 -10.48 -40.50
CA ARG A 390 19.48 -10.80 -40.36
C ARG A 390 20.02 -10.42 -38.98
N MET A 391 19.57 -9.31 -38.40
CA MET A 391 19.90 -8.94 -37.01
C MET A 391 19.40 -10.01 -36.03
N LYS A 392 18.15 -10.48 -36.17
CA LYS A 392 17.58 -11.57 -35.36
C LYS A 392 18.35 -12.88 -35.50
N LYS A 393 18.93 -13.16 -36.67
CA LYS A 393 19.76 -14.34 -36.96
C LYS A 393 21.22 -14.22 -36.51
N GLY A 394 21.60 -13.13 -35.85
CA GLY A 394 22.96 -12.94 -35.34
C GLY A 394 24.01 -12.68 -36.43
N MET A 395 23.62 -12.08 -37.56
CA MET A 395 24.54 -11.80 -38.68
C MET A 395 25.31 -10.48 -38.56
N PHE A 396 25.21 -9.79 -37.41
CA PHE A 396 25.84 -8.50 -37.15
C PHE A 396 26.44 -8.48 -35.74
N GLY A 397 27.59 -7.84 -35.56
CA GLY A 397 28.18 -7.60 -34.24
C GLY A 397 27.33 -6.65 -33.37
N GLU A 398 27.58 -6.63 -32.05
CA GLU A 398 26.93 -5.67 -31.16
C GLU A 398 27.24 -4.22 -31.61
N GLY A 399 26.20 -3.41 -31.75
CA GLY A 399 26.33 -2.01 -32.18
C GLY A 399 26.54 -1.79 -33.68
N GLU A 400 26.66 -2.84 -34.51
CA GLU A 400 26.80 -2.70 -35.97
C GLU A 400 25.47 -2.38 -36.68
N ALA A 401 24.35 -2.74 -36.05
CA ALA A 401 23.01 -2.43 -36.56
C ALA A 401 22.02 -2.17 -35.42
N THR A 402 21.07 -1.28 -35.67
CA THR A 402 19.96 -0.97 -34.77
C THR A 402 18.67 -0.83 -35.56
N LEU A 403 17.53 -1.16 -34.96
CA LEU A 403 16.24 -0.75 -35.51
C LEU A 403 15.86 0.59 -34.90
N ARG A 404 15.49 1.58 -35.72
CA ARG A 404 15.08 2.92 -35.26
C ARG A 404 13.67 3.23 -35.71
N MET A 405 12.90 3.87 -34.84
CA MET A 405 11.59 4.44 -35.17
C MET A 405 11.82 5.69 -36.04
N LYS A 406 10.98 5.94 -37.04
CA LYS A 406 11.15 7.04 -37.99
C LYS A 406 10.31 8.26 -37.57
N ILE A 407 10.77 8.96 -36.54
CA ILE A 407 10.07 10.11 -35.93
C ILE A 407 11.03 11.19 -35.43
N VAL A 408 10.51 12.38 -35.22
CA VAL A 408 11.16 13.42 -34.42
C VAL A 408 10.38 13.57 -33.13
N MET A 409 11.05 13.37 -31.99
CA MET A 409 10.45 13.56 -30.66
C MET A 409 10.26 15.05 -30.35
N GLU A 410 9.43 15.38 -29.36
CA GLU A 410 9.16 16.77 -28.96
C GLU A 410 10.39 17.54 -28.49
N ASP A 411 11.37 16.84 -27.90
CA ASP A 411 12.66 17.40 -27.47
C ASP A 411 13.67 17.56 -28.63
N GLY A 412 13.24 17.30 -29.87
CA GLY A 412 14.05 17.34 -31.08
C GLY A 412 14.88 16.08 -31.33
N LYS A 413 14.85 15.09 -30.44
CA LYS A 413 15.59 13.85 -30.63
C LYS A 413 15.04 13.08 -31.84
N MET A 414 15.90 12.82 -32.82
CA MET A 414 15.52 12.11 -34.03
C MET A 414 15.66 10.60 -33.88
N ASP A 415 14.65 9.90 -34.38
CA ASP A 415 14.59 8.48 -34.63
C ASP A 415 15.10 7.62 -33.45
N PRO A 416 14.38 7.57 -32.32
CA PRO A 416 14.76 6.74 -31.17
C PRO A 416 14.93 5.26 -31.55
N VAL A 417 15.90 4.61 -30.91
CA VAL A 417 16.21 3.18 -31.13
C VAL A 417 15.12 2.31 -30.54
N ALA A 418 14.57 1.39 -31.34
CA ALA A 418 13.61 0.37 -30.93
C ALA A 418 14.28 -0.95 -30.55
N TYR A 419 15.32 -1.40 -31.30
CA TYR A 419 16.05 -2.66 -31.01
C TYR A 419 17.56 -2.49 -31.09
N ARG A 420 18.27 -3.25 -30.24
CA ARG A 420 19.73 -3.37 -30.20
C ARG A 420 20.15 -4.84 -30.26
N ILE A 421 21.34 -5.10 -30.78
CA ILE A 421 21.96 -6.43 -30.76
C ILE A 421 22.71 -6.60 -29.43
N LYS A 422 22.48 -7.73 -28.75
CA LYS A 422 23.24 -8.19 -27.59
C LYS A 422 23.37 -9.71 -27.64
N TYR A 423 24.56 -10.24 -27.39
CA TYR A 423 24.83 -11.69 -27.39
C TYR A 423 24.93 -12.28 -25.99
N THR A 424 24.84 -11.45 -24.94
CA THR A 424 24.64 -11.96 -23.58
C THR A 424 23.35 -12.78 -23.52
N ALA A 425 23.44 -14.00 -23.00
CA ALA A 425 22.29 -14.87 -22.79
C ALA A 425 21.28 -14.20 -21.84
N HIS A 426 19.99 -14.26 -22.18
CA HIS A 426 18.93 -13.71 -21.35
C HIS A 426 18.54 -14.71 -20.24
N HIS A 427 18.35 -14.24 -19.01
CA HIS A 427 18.07 -15.10 -17.86
C HIS A 427 16.88 -16.07 -18.08
N ARG A 428 15.76 -15.56 -18.61
CA ARG A 428 14.56 -16.38 -18.94
C ARG A 428 14.53 -17.03 -20.33
N THR A 429 14.99 -16.33 -21.37
CA THR A 429 14.83 -16.78 -22.76
C THR A 429 16.09 -17.40 -23.37
N GLY A 430 17.17 -17.48 -22.59
CA GLY A 430 18.46 -18.05 -23.00
C GLY A 430 19.01 -17.35 -24.24
N ASP A 431 19.49 -18.15 -25.19
CA ASP A 431 20.06 -17.67 -26.46
C ASP A 431 19.03 -17.61 -27.60
N LYS A 432 17.72 -17.67 -27.28
CA LYS A 432 16.65 -17.60 -28.30
C LYS A 432 16.66 -16.26 -29.05
N TRP A 433 17.10 -15.21 -28.39
CA TRP A 433 17.14 -13.85 -28.93
C TRP A 433 18.56 -13.29 -28.84
N CYS A 434 19.02 -12.63 -29.90
CA CYS A 434 20.22 -11.80 -29.89
C CYS A 434 19.91 -10.33 -30.23
N ILE A 435 18.63 -10.00 -30.37
CA ILE A 435 18.12 -8.65 -30.51
C ILE A 435 17.11 -8.39 -29.41
N TYR A 436 17.21 -7.22 -28.78
CA TYR A 436 16.40 -6.87 -27.63
C TYR A 436 15.75 -5.50 -27.85
N PRO A 437 14.45 -5.38 -27.54
CA PRO A 437 13.76 -4.10 -27.63
C PRO A 437 14.25 -3.14 -26.54
N THR A 438 14.17 -1.84 -26.78
CA THR A 438 14.52 -0.82 -25.79
C THR A 438 13.36 -0.55 -24.82
N TYR A 439 13.68 0.11 -23.70
CA TYR A 439 12.70 0.51 -22.67
C TYR A 439 11.49 1.24 -23.25
N ASP A 440 11.71 2.30 -24.04
CA ASP A 440 10.64 3.14 -24.59
C ASP A 440 9.71 2.36 -25.52
N TYR A 441 10.27 1.45 -26.33
CA TYR A 441 9.50 0.59 -27.22
C TYR A 441 8.69 -0.44 -26.42
N THR A 442 9.33 -1.06 -25.44
CA THR A 442 8.77 -2.19 -24.70
C THR A 442 7.66 -1.77 -23.75
N HIS A 443 7.89 -0.78 -22.89
CA HIS A 443 6.91 -0.45 -21.85
C HIS A 443 5.61 0.07 -22.46
N CYS A 444 5.70 0.86 -23.54
CA CYS A 444 4.53 1.34 -24.26
C CYS A 444 3.68 0.20 -24.83
N LEU A 445 4.30 -0.74 -25.55
CA LEU A 445 3.57 -1.82 -26.19
C LEU A 445 3.15 -2.92 -25.19
N CYS A 446 3.94 -3.19 -24.15
CA CYS A 446 3.53 -4.08 -23.07
C CYS A 446 2.31 -3.51 -22.33
N ASP A 447 2.25 -2.19 -22.10
CA ASP A 447 1.06 -1.57 -21.50
C ASP A 447 -0.18 -1.74 -22.37
N SER A 448 -0.04 -1.65 -23.69
CA SER A 448 -1.11 -1.96 -24.64
C SER A 448 -1.55 -3.42 -24.55
N ILE A 449 -0.59 -4.36 -24.56
CA ILE A 449 -0.82 -5.81 -24.50
C ILE A 449 -1.56 -6.20 -23.20
N GLU A 450 -1.15 -5.63 -22.07
CA GLU A 450 -1.74 -5.88 -20.75
C GLU A 450 -3.00 -5.05 -20.47
N ASN A 451 -3.48 -4.26 -21.45
CA ASN A 451 -4.66 -3.41 -21.32
C ASN A 451 -4.60 -2.46 -20.11
N ILE A 452 -3.42 -1.87 -19.87
CA ILE A 452 -3.21 -0.88 -18.82
C ILE A 452 -4.09 0.34 -19.09
N THR A 453 -4.91 0.74 -18.13
CA THR A 453 -5.71 1.96 -18.25
C THR A 453 -4.91 3.19 -17.83
N HIS A 454 -4.15 3.05 -16.74
CA HIS A 454 -3.37 4.13 -16.14
C HIS A 454 -1.89 3.74 -16.09
N SER A 455 -1.12 4.19 -17.08
CA SER A 455 0.33 4.04 -17.11
C SER A 455 0.96 5.16 -16.28
N LEU A 456 1.17 4.91 -14.99
CA LEU A 456 1.73 5.90 -14.08
C LEU A 456 3.27 5.80 -14.07
N CYS A 457 3.96 6.90 -14.34
CA CYS A 457 5.43 6.96 -14.35
C CYS A 457 5.94 8.27 -13.75
N THR A 458 7.26 8.38 -13.59
CA THR A 458 7.85 9.61 -13.06
C THR A 458 8.03 10.69 -14.15
N LYS A 459 8.10 11.96 -13.74
CA LYS A 459 8.18 13.13 -14.65
C LYS A 459 9.36 13.11 -15.63
N GLU A 460 10.43 12.39 -15.33
CA GLU A 460 11.58 12.25 -16.22
C GLU A 460 11.21 11.63 -17.59
N PHE A 461 10.04 10.99 -17.68
CA PHE A 461 9.51 10.41 -18.92
C PHE A 461 8.46 11.28 -19.61
N GLN A 462 8.15 12.47 -19.11
CA GLN A 462 7.09 13.34 -19.66
C GLN A 462 7.33 13.70 -21.14
N ALA A 463 8.56 14.04 -21.51
CA ALA A 463 8.93 14.36 -22.90
C ALA A 463 8.77 13.16 -23.85
N ARG A 464 8.55 11.95 -23.32
CA ARG A 464 8.35 10.73 -24.10
C ARG A 464 6.88 10.39 -24.30
N ARG A 465 5.94 11.12 -23.69
CA ARG A 465 4.50 10.84 -23.81
C ARG A 465 3.97 10.93 -25.23
N SER A 466 4.43 11.93 -25.98
CA SER A 466 4.12 12.03 -27.42
C SER A 466 4.62 10.81 -28.20
N SER A 467 5.84 10.34 -27.92
CA SER A 467 6.39 9.13 -28.55
C SER A 467 5.65 7.85 -28.12
N TYR A 468 5.12 7.81 -26.89
CA TYR A 468 4.30 6.71 -26.37
C TYR A 468 2.98 6.62 -27.15
N TYR A 469 2.24 7.73 -27.30
CA TYR A 469 1.02 7.76 -28.09
C TYR A 469 1.28 7.49 -29.57
N TRP A 470 2.35 8.07 -30.12
CA TRP A 470 2.75 7.82 -31.50
C TRP A 470 2.96 6.32 -31.75
N LEU A 471 3.65 5.61 -30.86
CA LEU A 471 3.98 4.21 -31.06
C LEU A 471 2.73 3.32 -31.11
N CYS A 472 1.80 3.46 -30.16
CA CYS A 472 0.54 2.69 -30.18
C CYS A 472 -0.28 2.96 -31.45
N ASN A 473 -0.39 4.24 -31.86
CA ASN A 473 -1.13 4.63 -33.05
C ASN A 473 -0.44 4.15 -34.34
N ALA A 474 0.90 4.15 -34.38
CA ALA A 474 1.70 3.73 -35.53
C ALA A 474 1.49 2.25 -35.87
N VAL A 475 1.23 1.40 -34.88
CA VAL A 475 0.92 -0.03 -35.07
C VAL A 475 -0.57 -0.36 -34.87
N ASP A 476 -1.41 0.66 -34.67
CA ASP A 476 -2.88 0.56 -34.55
C ASP A 476 -3.36 -0.42 -33.47
N VAL A 477 -2.80 -0.28 -32.26
CA VAL A 477 -3.16 -1.05 -31.06
C VAL A 477 -3.83 -0.15 -30.02
N TYR A 478 -4.45 -0.76 -29.00
CA TYR A 478 -5.00 -0.02 -27.86
C TYR A 478 -3.92 0.91 -27.27
N CYS A 479 -4.28 2.16 -27.00
CA CYS A 479 -3.34 3.17 -26.50
C CYS A 479 -3.68 3.50 -25.02
N PRO A 480 -2.86 3.04 -24.06
CA PRO A 480 -3.00 3.43 -22.66
C PRO A 480 -2.80 4.94 -22.46
N VAL A 481 -3.33 5.49 -21.36
CA VAL A 481 -3.03 6.88 -20.98
C VAL A 481 -1.84 6.90 -20.04
N GLN A 482 -0.82 7.67 -20.40
CA GLN A 482 0.35 7.89 -19.56
C GLN A 482 0.14 9.12 -18.67
N TRP A 483 0.40 8.96 -17.37
CA TRP A 483 0.38 10.05 -16.40
C TRP A 483 1.70 10.11 -15.65
N GLU A 484 2.22 11.32 -15.49
CA GLU A 484 3.47 11.58 -14.81
C GLU A 484 3.26 12.12 -13.39
N TYR A 485 4.06 11.63 -12.45
CA TYR A 485 4.16 12.19 -11.10
C TYR A 485 5.60 12.55 -10.74
N GLY A 486 5.75 13.49 -9.82
CA GLY A 486 7.05 13.94 -9.32
C GLY A 486 7.73 12.85 -8.51
N ARG A 487 9.01 12.59 -8.84
CA ARG A 487 9.87 11.71 -8.07
C ARG A 487 10.00 12.20 -6.62
N LEU A 488 10.03 11.25 -5.69
CA LEU A 488 10.35 11.49 -4.29
C LEU A 488 11.83 11.22 -4.06
N ASN A 489 12.54 12.23 -3.59
CA ASN A 489 13.92 12.13 -3.14
C ASN A 489 14.02 12.57 -1.68
N LEU A 490 14.95 11.96 -0.95
CA LEU A 490 15.31 12.42 0.40
C LEU A 490 16.68 13.07 0.36
N THR A 491 16.91 14.03 1.27
CA THR A 491 18.26 14.56 1.54
C THR A 491 19.04 13.63 2.46
N TYR A 492 20.34 13.86 2.62
CA TYR A 492 21.26 13.05 3.43
C TYR A 492 21.35 11.58 2.99
N THR A 493 21.13 11.30 1.70
CA THR A 493 21.16 9.93 1.18
C THR A 493 21.65 9.87 -0.26
N VAL A 494 22.06 8.68 -0.68
CA VAL A 494 22.33 8.31 -2.07
C VAL A 494 21.52 7.05 -2.38
N VAL A 495 20.81 7.05 -3.52
CA VAL A 495 19.89 5.96 -3.89
C VAL A 495 20.28 5.22 -5.16
N SER A 496 21.38 5.63 -5.82
CA SER A 496 21.91 4.96 -7.01
C SER A 496 22.49 3.58 -6.65
N LYS A 497 22.06 2.53 -7.36
CA LYS A 497 22.61 1.16 -7.21
C LYS A 497 24.13 1.14 -7.24
N ARG A 498 24.75 1.82 -8.21
CA ARG A 498 26.22 1.89 -8.36
C ARG A 498 26.88 2.52 -7.14
N LYS A 499 26.27 3.55 -6.54
CA LYS A 499 26.81 4.22 -5.34
C LYS A 499 26.63 3.37 -4.08
N ILE A 500 25.47 2.72 -3.93
CA ILE A 500 25.21 1.82 -2.80
C ILE A 500 26.17 0.63 -2.82
N ILE A 501 26.34 -0.04 -3.98
CA ILE A 501 27.31 -1.12 -4.12
C ILE A 501 28.72 -0.63 -3.75
N LYS A 502 29.08 0.60 -4.17
CA LYS A 502 30.38 1.15 -3.82
C LYS A 502 30.55 1.34 -2.31
N LEU A 503 29.53 1.80 -1.59
CA LEU A 503 29.55 1.93 -0.12
C LEU A 503 29.75 0.57 0.57
N VAL A 504 29.14 -0.49 0.03
CA VAL A 504 29.31 -1.87 0.52
C VAL A 504 30.74 -2.36 0.24
N GLU A 505 31.24 -2.20 -0.99
CA GLU A 505 32.59 -2.60 -1.37
C GLU A 505 33.68 -1.90 -0.55
N THR A 506 33.48 -0.62 -0.19
CA THR A 506 34.42 0.13 0.65
C THR A 506 34.25 -0.15 2.14
N GLY A 507 33.31 -1.02 2.55
CA GLY A 507 33.07 -1.37 3.95
C GLY A 507 32.46 -0.25 4.79
N VAL A 508 31.93 0.80 4.17
CA VAL A 508 31.27 1.92 4.87
C VAL A 508 29.94 1.45 5.46
N VAL A 509 29.22 0.64 4.70
CA VAL A 509 27.99 -0.05 5.12
C VAL A 509 28.17 -1.55 4.99
N ARG A 510 27.46 -2.32 5.83
CA ARG A 510 27.63 -3.78 5.89
C ARG A 510 27.13 -4.48 4.63
N ASP A 511 25.93 -4.09 4.19
CA ASP A 511 25.29 -4.58 2.98
C ASP A 511 24.24 -3.56 2.49
N TRP A 512 23.53 -3.84 1.39
CA TRP A 512 22.50 -2.96 0.83
C TRP A 512 21.23 -2.85 1.70
N ASP A 513 21.12 -3.67 2.75
CA ASP A 513 20.08 -3.60 3.78
C ASP A 513 20.56 -2.92 5.09
N ASP A 514 21.76 -2.32 5.11
CA ASP A 514 22.28 -1.60 6.27
C ASP A 514 21.30 -0.48 6.69
N PRO A 515 20.85 -0.43 7.96
CA PRO A 515 19.84 0.53 8.44
C PRO A 515 20.13 2.02 8.22
N ARG A 516 21.35 2.40 7.85
CA ARG A 516 21.72 3.78 7.49
C ARG A 516 21.34 4.15 6.06
N LEU A 517 21.05 3.16 5.21
CA LEU A 517 20.59 3.37 3.84
C LEU A 517 19.08 3.60 3.79
N PHE A 518 18.62 4.22 2.70
CA PHE A 518 17.20 4.44 2.40
C PHE A 518 16.68 3.49 1.31
N THR A 519 17.28 2.30 1.23
CA THR A 519 16.69 1.17 0.49
C THR A 519 15.46 0.68 1.27
N LEU A 520 14.44 0.12 0.60
CA LEU A 520 13.24 -0.34 1.33
C LEU A 520 13.57 -1.47 2.30
N THR A 521 14.47 -2.38 1.90
CA THR A 521 14.94 -3.47 2.77
C THR A 521 15.73 -2.94 3.96
N ALA A 522 16.56 -1.90 3.79
CA ALA A 522 17.23 -1.24 4.91
C ALA A 522 16.25 -0.58 5.88
N LEU A 523 15.23 0.12 5.37
CA LEU A 523 14.21 0.73 6.22
C LEU A 523 13.40 -0.32 7.00
N ARG A 524 13.08 -1.46 6.35
CA ARG A 524 12.48 -2.62 7.03
C ARG A 524 13.40 -3.16 8.13
N ARG A 525 14.69 -3.37 7.84
CA ARG A 525 15.68 -3.86 8.81
C ARG A 525 15.96 -2.88 9.95
N ARG A 526 15.90 -1.57 9.67
CA ARG A 526 15.94 -0.49 10.68
C ARG A 526 14.76 -0.57 11.66
N GLY A 527 13.65 -1.19 11.25
CA GLY A 527 12.46 -1.40 12.08
C GLY A 527 11.25 -0.58 11.66
N PHE A 528 11.29 0.11 10.51
CA PHE A 528 10.17 0.95 10.08
C PHE A 528 8.94 0.05 9.85
N PRO A 529 7.74 0.44 10.32
CA PRO A 529 6.51 -0.26 9.97
C PRO A 529 6.07 0.13 8.54
N PRO A 530 5.52 -0.80 7.74
CA PRO A 530 5.07 -0.50 6.38
C PRO A 530 3.99 0.58 6.35
N GLU A 531 3.13 0.64 7.37
CA GLU A 531 2.11 1.66 7.54
C GLU A 531 2.71 3.06 7.60
N ALA A 532 3.88 3.24 8.24
CA ALA A 532 4.55 4.53 8.31
C ALA A 532 5.08 4.97 6.93
N ILE A 533 5.60 4.05 6.13
CA ILE A 533 6.04 4.34 4.76
C ILE A 533 4.85 4.77 3.88
N ASN A 534 3.73 4.05 3.99
CA ASN A 534 2.52 4.36 3.25
C ASN A 534 1.90 5.71 3.70
N ASN A 535 1.85 5.97 5.01
CA ASN A 535 1.40 7.25 5.57
C ASN A 535 2.30 8.40 5.14
N PHE A 536 3.62 8.19 5.08
CA PHE A 536 4.56 9.17 4.55
C PHE A 536 4.27 9.49 3.07
N CYS A 537 4.06 8.46 2.24
CA CYS A 537 3.68 8.66 0.83
C CYS A 537 2.35 9.44 0.70
N ALA A 538 1.37 9.14 1.56
CA ALA A 538 0.09 9.85 1.62
C ALA A 538 0.24 11.33 2.02
N ARG A 539 1.16 11.61 2.95
CA ARG A 539 1.41 12.96 3.45
C ARG A 539 2.17 13.82 2.44
N VAL A 540 3.13 13.23 1.72
CA VAL A 540 3.82 13.90 0.60
C VAL A 540 2.84 14.14 -0.55
N GLY A 541 1.92 13.21 -0.77
CA GLY A 541 0.89 13.31 -1.80
C GLY A 541 1.40 13.11 -3.23
N VAL A 542 0.48 13.28 -4.17
CA VAL A 542 0.71 13.12 -5.60
C VAL A 542 0.72 14.51 -6.25
N THR A 543 1.92 14.97 -6.58
CA THR A 543 2.14 16.22 -7.33
C THR A 543 2.98 15.91 -8.57
N VAL A 544 2.89 16.76 -9.59
CA VAL A 544 3.72 16.64 -10.80
C VAL A 544 5.16 17.12 -10.52
N SER A 545 5.36 18.03 -9.57
CA SER A 545 6.68 18.56 -9.22
C SER A 545 7.54 17.56 -8.46
N GLN A 546 8.83 17.48 -8.81
CA GLN A 546 9.80 16.73 -8.01
C GLN A 546 9.83 17.30 -6.59
N THR A 547 9.80 16.40 -5.61
CA THR A 547 9.75 16.79 -4.19
C THR A 547 10.96 16.19 -3.50
N THR A 548 11.79 17.06 -2.94
CA THR A 548 12.89 16.68 -2.06
C THR A 548 12.46 16.95 -0.62
N THR A 549 12.56 15.94 0.24
CA THR A 549 12.10 15.99 1.62
C THR A 549 13.22 15.57 2.56
N GLU A 550 13.19 16.06 3.80
CA GLU A 550 14.17 15.66 4.79
C GLU A 550 13.71 14.39 5.55
N PRO A 551 14.64 13.53 6.00
CA PRO A 551 14.29 12.26 6.68
C PRO A 551 13.39 12.40 7.91
N HIS A 552 13.41 13.56 8.58
CA HIS A 552 12.65 13.84 9.81
C HIS A 552 11.14 13.62 9.61
N LEU A 553 10.62 13.99 8.44
CA LEU A 553 9.19 13.84 8.14
C LEU A 553 8.80 12.35 8.09
N LEU A 554 9.65 11.52 7.49
CA LEU A 554 9.46 10.07 7.44
C LEU A 554 9.56 9.47 8.86
N GLU A 555 10.58 9.86 9.62
CA GLU A 555 10.77 9.45 11.01
C GLU A 555 9.61 9.85 11.93
N SER A 556 8.95 10.98 11.64
CA SER A 556 7.74 11.43 12.32
C SER A 556 6.58 10.47 12.09
N CYS A 557 6.32 10.07 10.84
CA CYS A 557 5.31 9.05 10.53
C CYS A 557 5.64 7.69 11.19
N VAL A 558 6.91 7.35 11.32
CA VAL A 558 7.35 6.13 12.04
C VAL A 558 7.05 6.23 13.53
N ARG A 559 7.33 7.36 14.17
CA ARG A 559 7.01 7.61 15.59
C ARG A 559 5.51 7.50 15.85
N ASP A 560 4.68 8.08 14.99
CA ASP A 560 3.23 8.08 15.14
C ASP A 560 2.69 6.63 15.14
N VAL A 561 3.11 5.79 14.18
CA VAL A 561 2.68 4.39 14.13
C VAL A 561 3.22 3.60 15.31
N LEU A 562 4.52 3.69 15.61
CA LEU A 562 5.13 2.88 16.66
C LEU A 562 4.63 3.24 18.06
N ASN A 563 4.19 4.48 18.29
CA ASN A 563 3.58 4.85 19.57
C ASN A 563 2.32 4.01 19.87
N ASP A 564 1.57 3.64 18.84
CA ASP A 564 0.30 2.92 18.98
C ASP A 564 0.44 1.41 18.82
N THR A 565 1.52 0.94 18.16
CA THR A 565 1.74 -0.47 17.83
C THR A 565 2.89 -1.15 18.58
N ALA A 566 3.91 -0.41 19.03
CA ALA A 566 5.07 -1.01 19.71
C ALA A 566 4.81 -1.14 21.23
N PRO A 567 4.85 -2.35 21.81
CA PRO A 567 4.79 -2.54 23.25
C PRO A 567 6.00 -1.89 23.95
N ARG A 568 5.79 -1.50 25.20
CA ARG A 568 6.85 -0.89 26.03
C ARG A 568 7.65 -2.00 26.70
N ALA A 569 8.95 -1.79 26.76
CA ALA A 569 9.89 -2.59 27.55
C ALA A 569 10.90 -1.63 28.21
N MET A 570 11.44 -2.01 29.36
CA MET A 570 12.54 -1.31 29.98
C MET A 570 13.86 -1.91 29.50
N ALA A 571 14.75 -1.05 29.02
CA ALA A 571 16.10 -1.42 28.62
C ALA A 571 17.08 -0.33 29.06
N VAL A 572 18.25 -0.75 29.51
CA VAL A 572 19.35 0.10 29.97
C VAL A 572 20.54 -0.10 29.03
N LEU A 573 20.93 0.94 28.31
CA LEU A 573 22.01 0.85 27.34
C LEU A 573 23.40 0.91 27.99
N GLU A 574 23.57 1.80 28.95
CA GLU A 574 24.82 1.92 29.72
C GLU A 574 24.54 1.56 31.18
N PRO A 575 24.64 0.27 31.56
CA PRO A 575 24.16 -0.19 32.86
C PRO A 575 25.04 0.26 34.02
N LEU A 576 24.43 0.97 34.98
CA LEU A 576 24.96 1.24 36.30
C LEU A 576 24.25 0.35 37.33
N LYS A 577 25.02 -0.48 38.03
CA LYS A 577 24.51 -1.38 39.06
C LYS A 577 24.07 -0.59 40.29
N VAL A 578 22.91 -0.93 40.83
CA VAL A 578 22.34 -0.35 42.04
C VAL A 578 21.96 -1.45 43.01
N THR A 579 22.48 -1.39 44.23
CA THR A 579 22.21 -2.32 45.32
C THR A 579 21.37 -1.64 46.39
N ILE A 580 20.16 -2.13 46.62
CA ILE A 580 19.21 -1.56 47.60
C ILE A 580 19.50 -2.17 48.98
N THR A 581 20.10 -1.41 49.89
CA THR A 581 20.67 -1.94 51.13
C THR A 581 19.64 -2.36 52.17
N ASN A 582 18.45 -1.74 52.17
CA ASN A 582 17.39 -1.96 53.14
C ASN A 582 16.29 -2.95 52.69
N LEU A 583 16.51 -3.72 51.62
CA LEU A 583 15.69 -4.86 51.23
C LEU A 583 16.39 -6.19 51.58
N PRO A 584 15.66 -7.25 51.97
CA PRO A 584 16.23 -8.60 52.13
C PRO A 584 16.94 -9.10 50.86
N ASP A 585 17.96 -9.95 51.02
CA ASP A 585 18.74 -10.49 49.89
C ASP A 585 17.92 -11.37 48.95
N ASP A 586 16.89 -12.04 49.46
CA ASP A 586 15.94 -12.89 48.73
C ASP A 586 14.67 -12.13 48.28
N PHE A 587 14.63 -10.81 48.44
CA PHE A 587 13.48 -10.01 48.07
C PHE A 587 13.21 -10.07 46.57
N LYS A 588 11.99 -10.48 46.21
CA LYS A 588 11.50 -10.52 44.83
C LYS A 588 10.03 -10.14 44.78
N ALA A 589 9.71 -9.14 43.97
CA ALA A 589 8.33 -8.70 43.74
C ALA A 589 8.04 -8.64 42.23
N GLY A 590 6.84 -9.05 41.82
CA GLY A 590 6.36 -8.86 40.45
C GLY A 590 5.81 -7.46 40.27
N VAL A 591 6.31 -6.72 39.28
CA VAL A 591 5.83 -5.39 38.90
C VAL A 591 5.07 -5.52 37.59
N GLN A 592 3.81 -5.10 37.58
CA GLN A 592 3.01 -5.03 36.35
C GLN A 592 3.35 -3.78 35.56
N VAL A 593 3.71 -3.96 34.29
CA VAL A 593 4.06 -2.90 33.35
C VAL A 593 3.06 -2.93 32.20
N PRO A 594 2.27 -1.86 31.97
CA PRO A 594 1.37 -1.78 30.83
C PRO A 594 2.15 -1.83 29.51
N ASN A 595 1.70 -2.66 28.57
CA ASN A 595 2.31 -2.72 27.23
C ASN A 595 2.09 -1.41 26.45
N PHE A 596 0.97 -0.72 26.72
CA PHE A 596 0.60 0.54 26.08
C PHE A 596 0.03 1.51 27.13
N PRO A 597 0.79 2.51 27.61
CA PRO A 597 0.35 3.43 28.67
C PRO A 597 -0.92 4.22 28.33
N ALA A 598 -1.16 4.51 27.06
CA ALA A 598 -2.37 5.22 26.61
C ALA A 598 -3.60 4.29 26.51
N ASN A 599 -3.41 2.96 26.54
CA ASN A 599 -4.48 1.99 26.39
C ASN A 599 -4.13 0.68 27.11
N GLU A 600 -4.44 0.62 28.41
CA GLU A 600 -4.18 -0.55 29.25
C GLU A 600 -4.93 -1.82 28.80
N ALA A 601 -6.01 -1.68 28.01
CA ALA A 601 -6.75 -2.82 27.47
C ALA A 601 -5.91 -3.66 26.48
N LYS A 602 -4.80 -3.12 25.96
CA LYS A 602 -3.82 -3.86 25.13
C LYS A 602 -2.86 -4.74 25.96
N GLY A 603 -3.13 -4.91 27.25
CA GLY A 603 -2.46 -5.85 28.14
C GLY A 603 -1.24 -5.27 28.85
N SER A 604 -0.68 -6.10 29.72
CA SER A 604 0.51 -5.82 30.53
C SER A 604 1.43 -7.03 30.55
N HIS A 605 2.68 -6.81 30.97
CA HIS A 605 3.63 -7.86 31.29
C HIS A 605 4.17 -7.67 32.70
N THR A 606 4.75 -8.73 33.27
CA THR A 606 5.32 -8.69 34.62
C THR A 606 6.83 -8.72 34.55
N VAL A 607 7.48 -7.80 35.27
CA VAL A 607 8.94 -7.77 35.45
C VAL A 607 9.30 -8.03 36.92
N SER A 608 10.41 -8.73 37.16
CA SER A 608 10.94 -8.93 38.53
C SER A 608 11.52 -7.62 39.07
N PHE A 609 11.24 -7.30 40.32
CA PHE A 609 11.94 -6.28 41.10
C PHE A 609 12.65 -6.97 42.27
N THR A 610 13.98 -6.85 42.33
CA THR A 610 14.82 -7.48 43.36
C THR A 610 15.70 -6.44 44.05
N ARG A 611 16.53 -6.89 45.01
CA ARG A 611 17.54 -6.06 45.68
C ARG A 611 18.54 -5.41 44.70
N ILE A 612 18.83 -6.06 43.57
CA ILE A 612 19.78 -5.58 42.58
C ILE A 612 19.02 -5.12 41.34
N VAL A 613 19.19 -3.85 40.99
CA VAL A 613 18.65 -3.28 39.76
C VAL A 613 19.74 -2.57 38.98
N PHE A 614 19.49 -2.35 37.69
CA PHE A 614 20.35 -1.58 36.82
C PHE A 614 19.58 -0.38 36.30
N ILE A 615 20.25 0.77 36.24
CA ILE A 615 19.73 2.03 35.69
C ILE A 615 20.72 2.57 34.66
N GLU A 616 20.32 3.56 33.86
CA GLU A 616 21.26 4.22 32.95
C GLU A 616 22.36 4.95 33.72
N GLN A 617 23.61 4.81 33.27
CA GLN A 617 24.75 5.55 33.79
C GLN A 617 24.49 7.06 33.79
N GLY A 618 23.83 7.58 32.74
CA GLY A 618 23.47 8.99 32.61
C GLY A 618 22.32 9.47 33.51
N ASP A 619 21.67 8.58 34.26
CA ASP A 619 20.63 8.95 35.25
C ASP A 619 21.19 9.14 36.67
N PHE A 620 22.51 8.97 36.87
CA PHE A 620 23.22 9.38 38.06
C PHE A 620 24.25 10.49 37.78
N ARG A 621 24.31 11.50 38.65
CA ARG A 621 25.37 12.51 38.67
C ARG A 621 25.80 12.84 40.10
N GLU A 622 27.09 12.98 40.32
CA GLU A 622 27.63 13.40 41.63
C GLU A 622 27.36 14.86 41.92
N VAL A 623 27.42 15.72 40.90
CA VAL A 623 27.21 17.16 41.03
C VAL A 623 25.84 17.52 40.46
N MET A 624 25.02 18.21 41.27
CA MET A 624 23.73 18.71 40.83
C MET A 624 23.89 19.91 39.89
N GLU A 625 23.41 19.77 38.67
CA GLU A 625 23.30 20.86 37.69
C GLU A 625 21.89 21.42 37.63
N LYS A 626 21.77 22.70 37.28
CA LYS A 626 20.48 23.38 37.13
C LYS A 626 19.63 22.66 36.06
N GLY A 627 18.47 22.14 36.46
CA GLY A 627 17.54 21.44 35.57
C GLY A 627 17.67 19.92 35.56
N TYR A 628 18.68 19.34 36.22
CA TYR A 628 18.81 17.90 36.37
C TYR A 628 17.83 17.35 37.43
N LYS A 629 16.96 16.41 37.03
CA LYS A 629 15.85 15.90 37.86
C LYS A 629 16.01 14.44 38.31
N ARG A 630 17.11 13.77 37.94
CA ARG A 630 17.34 12.34 38.25
C ARG A 630 18.24 12.21 39.49
N LEU A 631 18.87 11.05 39.66
CA LEU A 631 19.55 10.67 40.91
C LEU A 631 20.84 11.46 41.12
N THR A 632 20.99 12.06 42.30
CA THR A 632 22.25 12.63 42.82
C THR A 632 22.39 12.24 44.29
N PRO A 633 23.56 12.45 44.93
CA PRO A 633 23.70 12.21 46.38
C PRO A 633 22.63 12.92 47.22
N ASP A 634 22.25 14.14 46.83
CA ASP A 634 21.28 14.97 47.56
C ASP A 634 19.86 14.94 46.97
N GLN A 635 19.58 14.13 45.95
CA GLN A 635 18.29 14.10 45.25
C GLN A 635 17.82 12.68 44.93
N PRO A 636 16.70 12.23 45.52
CA PRO A 636 16.14 10.92 45.23
C PRO A 636 15.47 10.87 43.85
N VAL A 637 15.25 9.64 43.36
CA VAL A 637 14.53 9.40 42.09
C VAL A 637 13.54 8.25 42.23
N GLY A 638 12.41 8.34 41.54
CA GLY A 638 11.44 7.25 41.47
C GLY A 638 11.86 6.18 40.46
N LEU A 639 11.58 4.91 40.78
CA LEU A 639 11.68 3.80 39.82
C LEU A 639 10.31 3.61 39.15
N ARG A 640 10.26 3.70 37.82
CA ARG A 640 9.01 3.55 37.05
C ARG A 640 8.33 2.22 37.37
N HIS A 641 7.00 2.26 37.52
CA HIS A 641 6.11 1.10 37.80
C HIS A 641 6.35 0.38 39.14
N ALA A 642 7.54 0.43 39.72
CA ALA A 642 7.91 -0.32 40.92
C ALA A 642 7.23 0.19 42.21
N GLY A 643 6.79 1.45 42.24
CA GLY A 643 6.21 2.07 43.45
C GLY A 643 7.23 2.43 44.53
N TYR A 644 8.51 2.53 44.16
CA TYR A 644 9.62 2.86 45.07
C TYR A 644 10.38 4.11 44.62
N VAL A 645 10.90 4.84 45.60
CA VAL A 645 11.85 5.95 45.45
C VAL A 645 13.18 5.53 46.06
N ILE A 646 14.29 5.79 45.36
CA ILE A 646 15.63 5.45 45.81
C ILE A 646 16.47 6.69 46.14
N SER A 647 17.30 6.57 47.18
CA SER A 647 18.21 7.61 47.68
C SER A 647 19.62 7.06 47.84
N VAL A 648 20.63 7.80 47.36
CA VAL A 648 22.03 7.34 47.39
C VAL A 648 22.58 7.35 48.81
N GLN A 649 23.18 6.25 49.24
CA GLN A 649 23.96 6.17 50.47
C GLN A 649 25.46 6.22 50.19
N LYS A 650 25.90 5.52 49.14
CA LYS A 650 27.33 5.39 48.84
C LYS A 650 27.55 5.22 47.34
N VAL A 651 28.60 5.87 46.85
CA VAL A 651 29.05 5.79 45.47
C VAL A 651 30.32 4.94 45.43
N ILE A 652 30.29 3.85 44.67
CA ILE A 652 31.43 2.95 44.49
C ILE A 652 32.06 3.25 43.14
N LYS A 653 33.38 3.46 43.15
CA LYS A 653 34.18 3.80 41.98
C LYS A 653 35.26 2.74 41.74
N ASP A 654 35.63 2.57 40.48
CA ASP A 654 36.81 1.79 40.11
C ASP A 654 38.11 2.59 40.30
N SER A 655 39.24 1.96 39.98
CA SER A 655 40.57 2.57 40.05
C SER A 655 40.77 3.77 39.12
N SER A 656 39.92 3.94 38.11
CA SER A 656 39.94 5.09 37.20
C SER A 656 39.07 6.25 37.68
N GLY A 657 38.32 6.05 38.78
CA GLY A 657 37.35 7.02 39.30
C GLY A 657 35.98 6.97 38.61
N LYS A 658 35.73 5.99 37.73
CA LYS A 658 34.42 5.79 37.11
C LYS A 658 33.48 5.13 38.11
N VAL A 659 32.24 5.62 38.18
CA VAL A 659 31.21 5.05 39.06
C VAL A 659 30.72 3.72 38.50
N THR A 660 30.87 2.65 39.28
CA THR A 660 30.54 1.27 38.88
C THR A 660 29.34 0.71 39.62
N GLU A 661 29.08 1.17 40.85
CA GLU A 661 27.94 0.71 41.65
C GLU A 661 27.46 1.81 42.60
N LEU A 662 26.16 1.84 42.85
CA LEU A 662 25.54 2.68 43.87
C LEU A 662 24.92 1.79 44.95
N GLU A 663 25.20 2.09 46.22
CA GLU A 663 24.40 1.58 47.33
C GLU A 663 23.32 2.62 47.66
N VAL A 664 22.07 2.20 47.66
CA VAL A 664 20.90 3.08 47.86
C VAL A 664 19.97 2.51 48.92
N THR A 665 19.15 3.35 49.53
CA THR A 665 17.94 2.91 50.23
C THR A 665 16.72 3.11 49.35
N CYS A 666 15.67 2.32 49.55
CA CYS A 666 14.37 2.55 48.94
C CYS A 666 13.27 2.79 49.98
N CYS A 667 12.30 3.64 49.64
CA CYS A 667 11.06 3.84 50.36
C CYS A 667 9.87 3.73 49.39
N ARG A 668 8.68 3.40 49.92
CA ARG A 668 7.48 3.36 49.07
C ARG A 668 7.10 4.78 48.67
N SER A 669 6.74 4.96 47.40
CA SER A 669 6.45 6.28 46.82
C SER A 669 5.21 6.97 47.40
N ASP A 670 4.36 6.25 48.14
CA ASP A 670 3.17 6.77 48.83
C ASP A 670 3.49 7.40 50.20
N LYS A 671 4.69 7.16 50.74
CA LYS A 671 5.13 7.63 52.07
C LYS A 671 6.12 8.79 52.03
N GLU A 672 6.63 9.15 50.86
CA GLU A 672 7.61 10.22 50.68
C GLU A 672 7.09 11.36 49.79
N GLU A 673 7.80 12.49 49.85
CA GLU A 673 7.59 13.57 48.90
C GLU A 673 7.78 13.05 47.47
N LYS A 674 6.89 13.46 46.57
CA LYS A 674 6.88 12.98 45.19
C LYS A 674 8.23 13.33 44.53
N PRO A 675 8.98 12.34 44.00
CA PRO A 675 10.29 12.59 43.41
C PRO A 675 10.16 13.49 42.17
N LYS A 676 11.23 14.22 41.84
CA LYS A 676 11.24 15.14 40.68
C LYS A 676 11.16 14.43 39.33
N ALA A 677 11.53 13.16 39.27
CA ALA A 677 11.44 12.32 38.08
C ALA A 677 11.30 10.84 38.43
N PHE A 678 10.84 10.07 37.44
CA PHE A 678 10.86 8.61 37.45
C PHE A 678 11.73 8.10 36.29
N ILE A 679 12.66 7.19 36.59
CA ILE A 679 13.57 6.57 35.61
C ILE A 679 13.20 5.10 35.38
N HIS A 680 13.57 4.58 34.21
CA HIS A 680 13.46 3.15 33.93
C HIS A 680 14.59 2.39 34.62
N TRP A 681 14.38 1.10 34.80
CA TRP A 681 15.31 0.20 35.48
C TRP A 681 15.08 -1.22 34.96
N VAL A 682 16.04 -2.10 35.16
CA VAL A 682 15.89 -3.53 34.88
C VAL A 682 16.45 -4.35 36.03
N SER A 683 15.88 -5.53 36.28
CA SER A 683 16.36 -6.51 37.26
C SER A 683 16.21 -7.90 36.68
N GLU A 684 17.11 -8.82 37.06
CA GLU A 684 17.28 -10.11 36.39
C GLU A 684 17.25 -9.99 34.84
N PRO A 685 18.00 -9.04 34.25
CA PRO A 685 17.83 -8.70 32.84
C PRO A 685 18.43 -9.74 31.89
N LEU A 686 18.01 -9.66 30.63
CA LEU A 686 18.68 -10.28 29.50
C LEU A 686 19.77 -9.35 28.96
N VAL A 687 20.88 -9.92 28.51
CA VAL A 687 21.96 -9.16 27.84
C VAL A 687 21.66 -9.09 26.34
N CYS A 688 21.81 -7.91 25.76
CA CYS A 688 21.62 -7.70 24.32
C CYS A 688 22.64 -6.74 23.71
N GLU A 689 22.84 -6.86 22.40
CA GLU A 689 23.56 -5.87 21.59
C GLU A 689 22.57 -4.83 21.08
N VAL A 690 22.89 -3.54 21.23
CA VAL A 690 22.09 -2.44 20.69
C VAL A 690 22.93 -1.64 19.71
N ARG A 691 22.36 -1.41 18.51
CA ARG A 691 22.99 -0.64 17.43
C ARG A 691 22.29 0.70 17.29
N LEU A 692 23.02 1.76 17.61
CA LEU A 692 22.55 3.14 17.50
C LEU A 692 23.03 3.72 16.18
N TYR A 693 22.10 3.96 15.26
CA TYR A 693 22.39 4.58 13.97
C TYR A 693 22.19 6.09 14.00
N ASP A 694 23.03 6.81 13.27
CA ASP A 694 22.90 8.23 12.93
C ASP A 694 22.94 8.42 11.41
N ARG A 695 22.81 9.66 10.93
CA ARG A 695 22.90 10.01 9.50
C ARG A 695 24.22 9.49 8.93
N LEU A 696 24.16 8.86 7.76
CA LEU A 696 25.34 8.33 7.06
C LEU A 696 26.22 9.43 6.47
N PHE A 697 25.58 10.50 5.99
CA PHE A 697 26.23 11.63 5.34
C PHE A 697 26.15 12.88 6.24
N LEU A 698 27.22 13.67 6.27
CA LEU A 698 27.28 14.90 7.05
C LEU A 698 26.47 16.02 6.38
N HIS A 699 26.51 16.11 5.04
CA HIS A 699 25.85 17.17 4.29
C HIS A 699 24.47 16.78 3.75
N LYS A 700 23.64 17.79 3.52
CA LYS A 700 22.25 17.63 3.04
C LYS A 700 22.24 17.06 1.62
N ASN A 701 23.16 17.51 0.76
CA ASN A 701 23.29 17.05 -0.61
C ASN A 701 24.67 16.40 -0.83
N PRO A 702 24.87 15.13 -0.43
CA PRO A 702 26.19 14.48 -0.51
C PRO A 702 26.71 14.29 -1.95
N GLU A 703 25.83 14.40 -2.94
CA GLU A 703 26.17 14.29 -4.36
C GLU A 703 26.51 15.64 -5.01
N ASP A 704 26.29 16.76 -4.33
CA ASP A 704 26.54 18.09 -4.85
C ASP A 704 28.04 18.43 -4.75
N PRO A 705 28.77 18.64 -5.87
CA PRO A 705 30.18 18.99 -5.83
C PRO A 705 30.49 20.34 -5.16
N SER A 706 29.48 21.21 -5.01
CA SER A 706 29.63 22.48 -4.29
C SER A 706 29.64 22.31 -2.77
N GLU A 707 28.88 21.34 -2.24
CA GLU A 707 28.90 20.96 -0.81
C GLU A 707 30.03 19.96 -0.53
N VAL A 708 30.26 19.01 -1.44
CA VAL A 708 31.22 17.91 -1.27
C VAL A 708 32.18 17.83 -2.48
N PRO A 709 33.23 18.68 -2.53
CA PRO A 709 34.14 18.76 -3.68
C PRO A 709 34.89 17.47 -3.99
N ASN A 710 35.16 16.65 -2.98
CA ASN A 710 35.89 15.38 -3.12
C ASN A 710 34.95 14.19 -3.37
N GLY A 711 33.65 14.45 -3.62
CA GLY A 711 32.62 13.46 -3.89
C GLY A 711 32.06 12.78 -2.65
N TYR A 712 30.85 12.21 -2.78
CA TYR A 712 30.04 11.68 -1.66
C TYR A 712 30.76 10.72 -0.69
N LEU A 713 31.81 10.00 -1.11
CA LEU A 713 32.56 9.10 -0.23
C LEU A 713 33.40 9.84 0.82
N SER A 714 33.76 11.11 0.59
CA SER A 714 34.42 11.93 1.60
C SER A 714 33.47 12.51 2.63
N ASP A 715 32.16 12.35 2.44
CA ASP A 715 31.11 12.94 3.27
C ASP A 715 30.52 11.97 4.33
N ILE A 716 31.18 10.84 4.53
CA ILE A 716 30.72 9.81 5.47
C ILE A 716 30.90 10.28 6.91
N ASN A 717 29.82 10.19 7.68
CA ASN A 717 29.83 10.43 9.12
C ASN A 717 30.47 9.24 9.86
N PRO A 718 31.62 9.43 10.54
CA PRO A 718 32.29 8.36 11.29
C PRO A 718 31.45 7.87 12.47
N ASP A 719 30.59 8.74 13.03
CA ASP A 719 29.73 8.45 14.18
C ASP A 719 28.36 7.89 13.76
N SER A 720 28.21 7.48 12.49
CA SER A 720 26.94 6.97 11.95
C SER A 720 26.47 5.65 12.56
N LEU A 721 27.34 4.90 13.24
CA LEU A 721 27.00 3.66 13.94
C LEU A 721 27.79 3.53 15.24
N GLN A 722 27.08 3.44 16.37
CA GLN A 722 27.61 3.06 17.67
C GLN A 722 27.01 1.70 18.08
N ILE A 723 27.88 0.76 18.47
CA ILE A 723 27.47 -0.59 18.92
C ILE A 723 27.68 -0.68 20.43
N ILE A 724 26.63 -1.09 21.14
CA ILE A 724 26.61 -1.30 22.58
C ILE A 724 26.38 -2.78 22.84
N SER A 725 27.44 -3.53 23.15
CA SER A 725 27.37 -4.99 23.26
C SER A 725 26.85 -5.53 24.60
N GLY A 726 26.76 -4.68 25.62
CA GLY A 726 26.43 -5.06 27.00
C GLY A 726 25.17 -4.37 27.53
N ALA A 727 24.25 -3.99 26.65
CA ALA A 727 22.98 -3.42 27.07
C ALA A 727 22.14 -4.49 27.78
N LEU A 728 21.26 -4.04 28.67
CA LEU A 728 20.40 -4.89 29.48
C LEU A 728 18.93 -4.60 29.14
N VAL A 729 18.12 -5.62 28.94
CA VAL A 729 16.69 -5.49 28.64
C VAL A 729 15.88 -6.38 29.58
N ASP A 730 14.67 -5.97 29.94
CA ASP A 730 13.79 -6.78 30.76
C ASP A 730 13.39 -8.09 30.03
N THR A 731 12.78 -9.01 30.78
CA THR A 731 12.43 -10.34 30.28
C THR A 731 11.19 -10.35 29.37
N SER A 732 10.50 -9.22 29.19
CA SER A 732 9.29 -9.13 28.35
C SER A 732 9.57 -9.38 26.87
N VAL A 733 10.81 -9.14 26.43
CA VAL A 733 11.24 -9.38 25.05
C VAL A 733 11.57 -10.86 24.77
N THR A 734 11.44 -11.74 25.76
CA THR A 734 11.67 -13.18 25.57
C THR A 734 10.70 -13.75 24.55
N GLY A 735 11.23 -14.41 23.52
CA GLY A 735 10.42 -14.99 22.44
C GLY A 735 10.03 -14.02 21.32
N ALA A 736 10.51 -12.77 21.37
CA ALA A 736 10.38 -11.83 20.27
C ALA A 736 10.95 -12.41 18.96
N GLN A 737 10.26 -12.15 17.86
CA GLN A 737 10.65 -12.58 16.52
C GLN A 737 11.40 -11.45 15.81
N VAL A 738 12.18 -11.81 14.78
CA VAL A 738 12.89 -10.84 13.95
C VAL A 738 11.88 -9.83 13.38
N PHE A 739 12.24 -8.55 13.41
CA PHE A 739 11.41 -7.40 13.09
C PHE A 739 10.30 -7.06 14.10
N ASP A 740 10.19 -7.73 15.25
CA ASP A 740 9.36 -7.19 16.34
C ASP A 740 9.88 -5.83 16.78
N LYS A 741 8.97 -4.95 17.20
CA LYS A 741 9.26 -3.55 17.52
C LYS A 741 8.89 -3.28 18.97
N PHE A 742 9.73 -2.53 19.66
CA PHE A 742 9.54 -2.15 21.05
C PHE A 742 9.80 -0.66 21.24
N GLN A 743 9.08 -0.06 22.16
CA GLN A 743 9.51 1.21 22.74
C GLN A 743 10.34 0.90 23.99
N PHE A 744 11.65 1.15 23.92
CA PHE A 744 12.48 1.17 25.13
C PHE A 744 12.20 2.47 25.89
N GLU A 745 11.62 2.33 27.07
CA GLU A 745 11.11 3.47 27.83
C GLU A 745 12.18 4.54 28.03
N ARG A 746 11.83 5.81 27.75
CA ARG A 746 12.72 6.99 27.80
C ARG A 746 13.89 6.99 26.81
N VAL A 747 14.17 5.90 26.11
CA VAL A 747 15.30 5.79 25.17
C VAL A 747 14.86 6.06 23.73
N GLY A 748 13.93 5.26 23.20
CA GLY A 748 13.59 5.29 21.77
C GLY A 748 12.78 4.09 21.32
N TYR A 749 12.59 3.99 20.01
CA TYR A 749 11.99 2.82 19.39
C TYR A 749 13.08 1.93 18.80
N PHE A 750 12.93 0.63 19.02
CA PHE A 750 13.90 -0.39 18.63
C PHE A 750 13.20 -1.54 17.93
N SER A 751 13.93 -2.22 17.07
CA SER A 751 13.45 -3.45 16.43
C SER A 751 14.49 -4.55 16.50
N LEU A 752 14.03 -5.78 16.67
CA LEU A 752 14.89 -6.95 16.71
C LEU A 752 15.49 -7.20 15.31
N ASP A 753 16.81 -7.15 15.21
CA ASP A 753 17.55 -7.32 13.96
C ASP A 753 17.59 -8.79 13.52
N SER A 754 17.76 -9.02 12.22
CA SER A 754 17.90 -10.36 11.63
C SER A 754 19.16 -11.10 12.07
N ASP A 755 20.16 -10.42 12.62
CA ASP A 755 21.34 -11.06 13.23
C ASP A 755 21.04 -11.66 14.62
N SER A 756 19.82 -11.48 15.15
CA SER A 756 19.43 -12.04 16.44
C SER A 756 19.27 -13.56 16.38
N THR A 757 19.72 -14.22 17.44
CA THR A 757 19.59 -15.67 17.64
C THR A 757 18.99 -15.95 19.02
N LYS A 758 18.70 -17.21 19.34
CA LYS A 758 18.17 -17.60 20.66
C LYS A 758 19.10 -17.20 21.82
N ASP A 759 20.41 -17.19 21.58
CA ASP A 759 21.42 -16.93 22.60
C ASP A 759 21.95 -15.49 22.57
N LYS A 760 21.65 -14.74 21.50
CA LYS A 760 22.13 -13.36 21.30
C LYS A 760 21.02 -12.50 20.71
N LEU A 761 20.48 -11.60 21.52
CA LEU A 761 19.53 -10.58 21.07
C LEU A 761 20.26 -9.37 20.51
N VAL A 762 19.84 -8.89 19.34
CA VAL A 762 20.39 -7.71 18.67
C VAL A 762 19.25 -6.76 18.32
N PHE A 763 19.31 -5.53 18.84
CA PHE A 763 18.31 -4.50 18.57
C PHE A 763 18.90 -3.35 17.77
N ASN A 764 18.18 -2.91 16.73
CA ASN A 764 18.47 -1.71 15.98
C ASN A 764 17.64 -0.55 16.53
N ARG A 765 18.26 0.62 16.77
CA ARG A 765 17.49 1.84 17.02
C ARG A 765 16.79 2.28 15.74
N THR A 766 15.48 2.25 15.77
CA THR A 766 14.62 2.66 14.65
C THR A 766 14.56 4.18 14.56
N VAL A 767 14.11 4.84 15.64
CA VAL A 767 13.98 6.29 15.75
C VAL A 767 13.97 6.70 17.23
N THR A 768 14.39 7.94 17.52
CA THR A 768 14.30 8.53 18.86
C THR A 768 12.84 8.86 19.24
N LEU A 769 12.55 9.09 20.52
CA LEU A 769 11.20 9.44 20.98
C LEU A 769 10.74 10.83 20.50
N LYS A 770 11.70 11.75 20.35
CA LYS A 770 11.49 13.12 19.89
C LYS A 770 12.63 13.49 18.94
N GLU A 771 12.38 14.50 18.12
CA GLU A 771 13.43 15.14 17.33
C GLU A 771 14.44 15.78 18.27
N ASP A 772 15.72 15.63 17.94
CA ASP A 772 16.81 16.30 18.63
C ASP A 772 17.01 17.68 17.98
N PRO A 773 16.68 18.80 18.67
CA PRO A 773 16.82 20.13 18.11
C PRO A 773 18.28 20.51 17.80
N GLY A 774 19.25 19.82 18.41
CA GLY A 774 20.68 20.05 18.21
C GLY A 774 21.27 19.30 17.00
N LYS A 775 20.48 18.47 16.32
CA LYS A 775 20.87 17.73 15.10
C LYS A 775 20.13 18.22 13.85
N ILE A 776 19.44 19.36 13.93
CA ILE A 776 18.76 20.01 12.80
C ILE A 776 19.79 20.68 11.90
#